data_AF-A0A4Z1AN66-F1
#
_entry.id   AF-A0A4Z1AN66-F1
#
_cell.length_a   1.000
_cell.length_b   1.000
_cell.length_c   1.000
_cell.angle_alpha   90.00
_cell.angle_beta   90.00
_cell.angle_gamma   90.00
#
_symmetry.space_group_name_H-M   'P 1'
#
loop_
_entity.id
_entity.type
_entity.pdbx_description
1 polymer ?
#
loop_
_entity_poly.entity_id
_entity_poly.type
_entity_poly.pdbx_seq_one_letter_code
_entity_poly.pdbx_strand_id
1 'polypeptide(L)'
;MKQNTKLKLQKTDFYFGNLKEIIIDRMLVFQSLKDTFSKISEKNKNKFNQKYLKDFESMFGFKPGKEILEWENLKKAYRSIMYEVSDVWNMIDHHSAEEDEMEEDEDGGFDYSISSTERLVKIQDPDEILSWLVGTYSGLMFFFNGSYTFASDGGGDTCWLNLLPNENESVEVNRYNHEIGELESLPYFSISHFIADNWTNDTNESYDDEDEEEFEEENPDKKEKEPILVSEIKESLIKAFEKEATKFYENKPIYNNSLDMFERSAWLLGHTYGEPAYAFTEKLADAPSYTIWEEEKVEIKNYPNLAAYWILHHFYLKNEEACRETIKLASKCKGKVIPLLSKHLLSYLDGQSKTLFNLSSEKVEKIRTQTFSNADPKQIEPKNAQLYNDSLGFSNLKTISKKELETRLKSDSDLFQLIEEYPDDVLTHDTILKEISKKDPNLKKLIEDYFRERTDSAYNTWPYNPEKLDKRLSVVINAAFRQGLKYDADNKKAFCGITKTIGMLNDDGAMISLREAVHKLKQDDPRMEYVVEALIQSDHKESRSILADAAWRAFETLDNVKEINQKVQKEGPTLNNMFTVYTHLNEALQERILTLDEVSVELIQKLFTYRDHFKYFGMSVGNAFAVCAHLGLNEHIGIIAEYLRKSFQIKGRDRGSYLELRLIINISEAAIAWAKMEPEKAKQELSKFFNEVDELNDPGVSIDLKACYLAGLLFLESDNEEYTKFAERILGNKGDQVRVYGIIRCIKKRKLYKFKEYLWYHIYADPDPMVDYSWSYVEVEARSAWETLTGAEAPEFDGSDKYASSLAKNKSMLPLAILHPEKYSIQHVFEKIRETKYKHDDVVRYGGPWLVESLRYSLDEYKYSGSYDRWEAIKALFFQGRSVFPHFIEILKLPYAAPSWKAYLLQFMRVMEPESMKWNQVLKMNSTEIKTQLENPSPDWYVWTDLLAAKLFLLDGESSFETISQVIVNRLDMTNHESYDSSIYEESLGLRLPLLWRWYGKQGDDRIQKHWKETKSSSETRTMLDMAARRKLENQIPTMPKIEEPGILLTFYPEQREYGWHTWIHMTPNVVRFGTNEFHLHSVLADSKTESSIADAKEHLEMIWKMAFTLGYTVSKKKPKGKK
;
A
#
# COMPACT_ATOMS: atom_id res chain seq x y z
N MET A 1 40.83 2.25 -29.27
CA MET A 1 41.87 2.15 -28.22
C MET A 1 42.37 0.70 -28.15
N LYS A 2 43.60 0.46 -27.68
CA LYS A 2 44.23 -0.88 -27.62
C LYS A 2 43.47 -1.79 -26.64
N GLN A 3 43.31 -3.06 -27.01
CA GLN A 3 42.79 -4.14 -26.15
C GLN A 3 43.45 -4.12 -24.76
N ASN A 4 42.60 -4.10 -23.73
CA ASN A 4 42.96 -4.15 -22.32
C ASN A 4 43.72 -5.45 -21.99
N THR A 5 44.75 -5.31 -21.17
CA THR A 5 45.29 -6.37 -20.32
C THR A 5 44.14 -7.04 -19.55
N LYS A 6 44.00 -8.38 -19.66
CA LYS A 6 43.06 -9.17 -18.85
C LYS A 6 43.11 -8.72 -17.38
N LEU A 7 41.97 -8.34 -16.82
CA LEU A 7 41.85 -7.99 -15.42
C LEU A 7 42.18 -9.26 -14.59
N LYS A 8 43.23 -9.19 -13.77
CA LYS A 8 43.67 -10.31 -12.91
C LYS A 8 43.54 -9.91 -11.46
N LEU A 9 42.31 -9.93 -10.94
CA LEU A 9 42.05 -9.71 -9.52
C LEU A 9 42.40 -10.96 -8.69
N GLN A 10 42.92 -10.72 -7.50
CA GLN A 10 43.09 -11.67 -6.40
C GLN A 10 42.07 -11.38 -5.31
N LYS A 11 41.94 -12.27 -4.31
CA LYS A 11 40.98 -12.08 -3.22
C LYS A 11 41.14 -10.75 -2.47
N THR A 12 42.39 -10.33 -2.25
CA THR A 12 42.70 -9.09 -1.52
C THR A 12 42.22 -7.84 -2.24
N ASP A 13 42.03 -7.90 -3.56
CA ASP A 13 41.60 -6.78 -4.37
C ASP A 13 40.12 -6.41 -4.15
N PHE A 14 39.35 -7.30 -3.51
CA PHE A 14 37.98 -6.99 -3.08
C PHE A 14 37.94 -6.19 -1.79
N TYR A 15 39.02 -5.99 -1.02
CA TYR A 15 38.96 -5.14 0.17
C TYR A 15 39.00 -3.64 -0.17
N PHE A 16 39.92 -3.22 -1.04
CA PHE A 16 40.04 -1.85 -1.56
C PHE A 16 41.09 -1.84 -2.70
N GLY A 17 41.17 -0.74 -3.46
CA GLY A 17 42.23 -0.43 -4.43
C GLY A 17 41.83 -0.63 -5.88
N ASN A 18 40.72 -1.32 -6.15
CA ASN A 18 40.29 -1.73 -7.48
C ASN A 18 38.81 -1.42 -7.74
N LEU A 19 38.19 -0.52 -6.96
CA LEU A 19 36.75 -0.20 -7.08
C LEU A 19 36.39 0.29 -8.50
N LYS A 20 37.26 1.09 -9.13
CA LYS A 20 37.08 1.58 -10.50
C LYS A 20 36.97 0.41 -11.49
N GLU A 21 37.91 -0.53 -11.40
CA GLU A 21 38.02 -1.69 -12.28
C GLU A 21 36.84 -2.65 -12.07
N ILE A 22 36.38 -2.82 -10.83
CA ILE A 22 35.23 -3.66 -10.48
C ILE A 22 33.92 -3.05 -11.02
N ILE A 23 33.69 -1.73 -10.89
CA ILE A 23 32.54 -1.04 -11.51
C ILE A 23 32.54 -1.23 -13.03
N ILE A 24 33.70 -1.04 -13.68
CA ILE A 24 33.86 -1.21 -15.13
C ILE A 24 33.57 -2.65 -15.58
N ASP A 25 33.88 -3.65 -14.76
CA ASP A 25 33.64 -5.06 -15.10
C ASP A 25 32.19 -5.49 -14.84
N ARG A 26 31.62 -5.11 -13.68
CA ARG A 26 30.34 -5.65 -13.17
C ARG A 26 29.12 -4.81 -13.50
N MET A 27 29.22 -3.47 -13.52
CA MET A 27 28.05 -2.61 -13.77
C MET A 27 27.93 -2.20 -15.24
N LEU A 28 29.04 -2.15 -15.98
CA LEU A 28 29.07 -1.57 -17.33
C LEU A 28 29.14 -2.65 -18.41
N VAL A 29 28.02 -2.88 -19.09
CA VAL A 29 27.93 -3.91 -20.13
C VAL A 29 28.33 -3.43 -21.52
N PHE A 30 28.31 -2.13 -21.78
CA PHE A 30 28.68 -1.53 -23.08
C PHE A 30 30.04 -0.80 -23.02
N GLN A 31 30.83 -0.85 -24.09
CA GLN A 31 32.13 -0.16 -24.18
C GLN A 31 31.96 1.38 -24.15
N SER A 32 30.88 1.91 -24.72
CA SER A 32 30.53 3.33 -24.65
C SER A 32 30.35 3.84 -23.21
N LEU A 33 29.69 3.06 -22.35
CA LEU A 33 29.54 3.37 -20.92
C LEU A 33 30.89 3.26 -20.19
N LYS A 34 31.69 2.22 -20.48
CA LYS A 34 33.06 2.07 -19.93
C LYS A 34 33.95 3.26 -20.27
N ASP A 35 33.88 3.74 -21.52
CA ASP A 35 34.63 4.89 -22.00
C ASP A 35 34.15 6.19 -21.34
N THR A 36 32.84 6.37 -21.18
CA THR A 36 32.23 7.54 -20.52
C THR A 36 32.65 7.63 -19.06
N PHE A 37 32.47 6.55 -18.31
CA PHE A 37 32.88 6.45 -16.91
C PHE A 37 34.39 6.69 -16.75
N SER A 38 35.22 6.05 -17.57
CA SER A 38 36.69 6.20 -17.52
C SER A 38 37.14 7.63 -17.81
N LYS A 39 36.56 8.27 -18.83
CA LYS A 39 36.87 9.65 -19.22
C LYS A 39 36.50 10.65 -18.13
N ILE A 40 35.36 10.47 -17.46
CA ILE A 40 34.93 11.38 -16.38
C ILE A 40 35.75 11.15 -15.11
N SER A 41 36.02 9.89 -14.77
CA SER A 41 36.92 9.50 -13.66
C SER A 41 38.31 10.12 -13.82
N GLU A 42 38.88 10.11 -15.03
CA GLU A 42 40.20 10.70 -15.32
C GLU A 42 40.20 12.24 -15.33
N LYS A 43 39.07 12.88 -15.66
CA LYS A 43 38.90 14.34 -15.66
C LYS A 43 38.74 14.93 -14.27
N ASN A 44 38.51 14.13 -13.22
CA ASN A 44 38.35 14.62 -11.86
C ASN A 44 39.67 15.19 -11.31
N LYS A 45 39.80 16.52 -11.33
CA LYS A 45 41.02 17.24 -10.88
C LYS A 45 41.12 17.40 -9.36
N ASN A 46 40.01 17.34 -8.63
CA ASN A 46 39.95 17.58 -7.19
C ASN A 46 39.76 16.25 -6.44
N LYS A 47 40.82 15.43 -6.42
CA LYS A 47 40.76 14.13 -5.74
C LYS A 47 40.85 14.27 -4.22
N PHE A 48 39.92 13.64 -3.51
CA PHE A 48 40.04 13.42 -2.08
C PHE A 48 41.27 12.57 -1.79
N ASN A 49 41.99 12.93 -0.73
CA ASN A 49 43.28 12.37 -0.38
C ASN A 49 43.41 12.17 1.14
N GLN A 50 44.61 11.84 1.63
CA GLN A 50 44.87 11.62 3.05
C GLN A 50 44.49 12.79 3.98
N LYS A 51 44.35 14.02 3.45
CA LYS A 51 43.82 15.16 4.21
C LYS A 51 42.37 14.91 4.66
N TYR A 52 41.52 14.38 3.78
CA TYR A 52 40.13 14.04 4.11
C TYR A 52 40.06 13.11 5.33
N LEU A 53 40.84 12.02 5.32
CA LEU A 53 40.88 11.07 6.43
C LEU A 53 41.42 11.67 7.73
N LYS A 54 42.37 12.62 7.66
CA LYS A 54 42.90 13.33 8.83
C LYS A 54 41.90 14.33 9.41
N ASP A 55 41.19 15.04 8.54
CA ASP A 55 40.17 16.01 8.95
C ASP A 55 38.98 15.25 9.60
N PHE A 56 38.62 14.09 9.05
CA PHE A 56 37.66 13.17 9.65
C PHE A 56 38.12 12.68 11.05
N GLU A 57 39.35 12.17 11.17
CA GLU A 57 39.90 11.70 12.46
C GLU A 57 39.96 12.82 13.51
N SER A 58 40.28 14.05 13.08
CA SER A 58 40.29 15.24 13.94
C SER A 58 38.88 15.58 14.48
N MET A 59 37.83 15.33 13.70
CA MET A 59 36.45 15.59 14.10
C MET A 59 35.89 14.47 14.98
N PHE A 60 35.96 13.22 14.50
CA PHE A 60 35.26 12.07 15.10
C PHE A 60 36.13 11.20 16.01
N GLY A 61 37.46 11.36 15.98
CA GLY A 61 38.39 10.63 16.84
C GLY A 61 38.83 9.26 16.34
N PHE A 62 38.33 8.83 15.18
CA PHE A 62 38.70 7.58 14.51
C PHE A 62 38.86 7.80 13.00
N LYS A 63 39.49 6.85 12.31
CA LYS A 63 39.79 6.95 10.88
C LYS A 63 39.01 5.88 10.10
N PRO A 64 38.23 6.25 9.06
CA PRO A 64 37.52 5.29 8.22
C PRO A 64 38.49 4.53 7.29
N GLY A 65 38.01 3.42 6.72
CA GLY A 65 38.73 2.67 5.69
C GLY A 65 39.15 3.54 4.50
N LYS A 66 40.25 3.20 3.82
CA LYS A 66 40.74 3.97 2.67
C LYS A 66 39.82 3.87 1.46
N GLU A 67 39.03 2.80 1.35
CA GLU A 67 38.09 2.56 0.26
C GLU A 67 37.10 3.73 0.07
N ILE A 68 36.75 4.47 1.13
CA ILE A 68 35.88 5.65 1.00
C ILE A 68 36.46 6.71 0.04
N LEU A 69 37.79 6.85 -0.01
CA LEU A 69 38.43 7.76 -0.95
C LEU A 69 38.25 7.30 -2.40
N GLU A 70 38.13 6.01 -2.66
CA GLU A 70 37.86 5.49 -4.01
C GLU A 70 36.44 5.87 -4.43
N TRP A 71 35.45 5.61 -3.57
CA TRP A 71 34.06 6.00 -3.82
C TRP A 71 33.92 7.50 -4.06
N GLU A 72 34.41 8.34 -3.14
CA GLU A 72 34.31 9.80 -3.25
C GLU A 72 34.95 10.36 -4.52
N ASN A 73 36.01 9.71 -5.01
CA ASN A 73 36.68 10.10 -6.25
C ASN A 73 35.98 9.59 -7.51
N LEU A 74 35.13 8.55 -7.40
CA LEU A 74 34.40 7.92 -8.50
C LEU A 74 32.92 8.32 -8.58
N LYS A 75 32.30 8.85 -7.52
CA LYS A 75 30.86 9.19 -7.45
C LYS A 75 30.37 10.06 -8.62
N LYS A 76 31.20 11.00 -9.09
CA LYS A 76 30.89 11.85 -10.27
C LYS A 76 30.89 11.09 -11.58
N ALA A 77 31.76 10.08 -11.71
CA ALA A 77 31.76 9.19 -12.87
C ALA A 77 30.56 8.24 -12.80
N TYR A 78 30.19 7.76 -11.60
CA TYR A 78 28.96 7.00 -11.41
C TYR A 78 27.71 7.81 -11.79
N ARG A 79 27.60 9.09 -11.39
CA ARG A 79 26.48 9.97 -11.80
C ARG A 79 26.17 9.95 -13.28
N SER A 80 27.23 9.91 -14.10
CA SER A 80 27.09 9.98 -15.56
C SER A 80 26.60 8.69 -16.22
N ILE A 81 26.49 7.61 -15.45
CA ILE A 81 26.07 6.29 -15.93
C ILE A 81 24.89 5.73 -15.12
N MET A 82 24.44 6.39 -14.05
CA MET A 82 23.54 5.76 -13.06
C MET A 82 22.19 5.35 -13.65
N TYR A 83 21.64 6.12 -14.59
CA TYR A 83 20.38 5.79 -15.28
C TYR A 83 20.53 4.69 -16.35
N GLU A 84 21.77 4.26 -16.65
CA GLU A 84 22.09 3.27 -17.70
C GLU A 84 22.59 1.94 -17.09
N VAL A 85 22.62 1.84 -15.77
CA VAL A 85 23.02 0.63 -15.03
C VAL A 85 21.75 -0.08 -14.57
N SER A 86 21.73 -1.42 -14.65
CA SER A 86 20.59 -2.23 -14.21
C SER A 86 20.19 -1.91 -12.77
N ASP A 87 18.90 -1.70 -12.55
CA ASP A 87 18.29 -1.22 -11.31
C ASP A 87 18.25 -2.32 -10.22
N VAL A 88 19.42 -2.65 -9.67
CA VAL A 88 19.59 -3.59 -8.54
C VAL A 88 19.71 -2.81 -7.23
N TRP A 89 20.56 -1.79 -7.20
CA TRP A 89 20.73 -0.83 -6.11
C TRP A 89 21.25 0.49 -6.68
N ASN A 90 20.56 1.59 -6.43
CA ASN A 90 21.00 2.92 -6.82
C ASN A 90 21.84 3.53 -5.72
N MET A 91 23.08 3.96 -6.01
CA MET A 91 23.99 4.58 -5.04
C MET A 91 23.61 6.04 -4.71
N ILE A 92 22.36 6.24 -4.32
CA ILE A 92 21.72 7.52 -4.05
C ILE A 92 21.42 7.67 -2.56
N ASP A 93 21.30 8.92 -2.12
CA ASP A 93 20.96 9.26 -0.74
C ASP A 93 19.55 9.85 -0.70
N HIS A 94 18.56 9.00 -0.36
CA HIS A 94 17.17 9.43 -0.16
C HIS A 94 16.92 10.12 1.18
N HIS A 95 17.80 9.95 2.16
CA HIS A 95 17.53 10.33 3.55
C HIS A 95 18.18 11.64 3.96
N SER A 96 19.27 12.07 3.31
CA SER A 96 19.88 13.38 3.61
C SER A 96 19.26 14.55 2.84
N ALA A 97 18.32 14.27 1.94
CA ALA A 97 17.53 15.25 1.19
C ALA A 97 16.36 15.85 2.01
N GLU A 98 16.25 15.51 3.30
CA GLU A 98 15.48 16.31 4.25
C GLU A 98 16.20 17.66 4.47
N GLU A 99 15.89 18.67 3.65
CA GLU A 99 15.32 19.96 4.10
C GLU A 99 15.49 21.13 3.11
N ASP A 100 16.42 21.18 2.14
CA ASP A 100 16.65 22.47 1.42
C ASP A 100 17.05 22.45 -0.08
N GLU A 101 17.22 21.31 -0.76
CA GLU A 101 17.69 21.31 -2.17
C GLU A 101 16.94 20.33 -3.11
N MET A 102 15.61 20.23 -2.98
CA MET A 102 14.78 19.66 -4.06
C MET A 102 14.24 20.81 -4.91
N GLU A 103 15.03 21.25 -5.90
CA GLU A 103 14.50 22.10 -6.98
C GLU A 103 13.66 21.21 -7.90
N GLU A 104 12.35 21.41 -7.92
CA GLU A 104 11.48 20.94 -9.02
C GLU A 104 12.04 21.55 -10.31
N ASP A 105 12.46 20.71 -11.24
CA ASP A 105 12.72 21.15 -12.61
C ASP A 105 11.40 21.50 -13.31
N GLU A 106 11.49 22.28 -14.40
CA GLU A 106 10.32 22.86 -15.10
C GLU A 106 9.32 21.81 -15.65
N ASP A 107 9.70 20.52 -15.64
CA ASP A 107 8.90 19.37 -16.08
C ASP A 107 8.37 18.48 -14.92
N GLY A 108 8.66 18.83 -13.65
CA GLY A 108 8.12 18.12 -12.47
C GLY A 108 8.82 16.81 -12.11
N GLY A 109 10.11 16.66 -12.43
CA GLY A 109 10.96 15.55 -12.02
C GLY A 109 11.70 15.82 -10.70
N PHE A 110 12.29 14.77 -10.11
CA PHE A 110 13.16 14.88 -8.94
C PHE A 110 14.56 14.37 -9.32
N ASP A 111 15.60 15.21 -9.26
CA ASP A 111 16.98 14.76 -9.55
C ASP A 111 17.61 14.13 -8.29
N TYR A 112 17.94 12.85 -8.34
CA TYR A 112 18.45 12.12 -7.17
C TYR A 112 19.86 12.56 -6.77
N SER A 113 20.09 12.74 -5.46
CA SER A 113 21.41 13.03 -4.92
C SER A 113 22.25 11.75 -4.77
N ILE A 114 23.52 11.77 -5.19
CA ILE A 114 24.43 10.60 -5.07
C ILE A 114 25.04 10.54 -3.68
N SER A 115 25.13 9.34 -3.12
CA SER A 115 25.71 9.13 -1.80
C SER A 115 27.12 9.71 -1.70
N SER A 116 27.32 10.49 -0.63
CA SER A 116 28.53 11.26 -0.41
C SER A 116 28.74 11.52 1.08
N THR A 117 29.88 11.06 1.59
CA THR A 117 30.40 11.33 2.93
C THR A 117 31.15 12.65 3.04
N GLU A 118 31.20 13.44 1.95
CA GLU A 118 31.87 14.75 1.91
C GLU A 118 31.33 15.72 2.98
N ARG A 119 30.03 15.66 3.28
CA ARG A 119 29.37 16.50 4.30
C ARG A 119 30.05 16.38 5.67
N LEU A 120 30.43 15.16 6.06
CA LEU A 120 31.06 14.85 7.36
C LEU A 120 32.40 15.57 7.58
N VAL A 121 33.06 16.00 6.50
CA VAL A 121 34.36 16.68 6.56
C VAL A 121 34.25 18.14 6.09
N LYS A 122 33.23 18.48 5.29
CA LYS A 122 32.97 19.85 4.82
C LYS A 122 32.52 20.77 5.97
N ILE A 123 31.69 20.26 6.87
CA ILE A 123 31.27 21.00 8.07
C ILE A 123 32.45 21.05 9.05
N GLN A 124 32.94 22.26 9.34
CA GLN A 124 34.09 22.45 10.22
C GLN A 124 33.70 22.76 11.67
N ASP A 125 32.44 23.17 11.88
CA ASP A 125 31.89 23.48 13.20
C ASP A 125 31.43 22.19 13.91
N PRO A 126 32.04 21.80 15.04
CA PRO A 126 31.62 20.61 15.79
C PRO A 126 30.20 20.71 16.36
N ASP A 127 29.68 21.92 16.64
CA ASP A 127 28.30 22.08 17.15
C ASP A 127 27.27 21.79 16.05
N GLU A 128 27.53 22.21 14.82
CA GLU A 128 26.68 21.90 13.66
C GLU A 128 26.67 20.39 13.36
N ILE A 129 27.84 19.73 13.39
CA ILE A 129 27.92 18.27 13.24
C ILE A 129 27.19 17.57 14.37
N LEU A 130 27.42 17.97 15.63
CA LEU A 130 26.76 17.34 16.77
C LEU A 130 25.23 17.50 16.67
N SER A 131 24.74 18.67 16.24
CA SER A 131 23.32 18.91 16.02
C SER A 131 22.73 17.93 14.99
N TRP A 132 23.44 17.64 13.89
CA TRP A 132 23.01 16.60 12.94
C TRP A 132 23.06 15.19 13.55
N LEU A 133 24.16 14.85 14.22
CA LEU A 133 24.37 13.53 14.84
C LEU A 133 23.28 13.15 15.85
N VAL A 134 22.83 14.11 16.65
CA VAL A 134 21.80 13.87 17.68
C VAL A 134 20.41 14.34 17.25
N GLY A 135 20.31 14.98 16.08
CA GLY A 135 19.09 15.59 15.55
C GLY A 135 18.37 14.76 14.49
N THR A 136 19.01 13.71 13.96
CA THR A 136 18.47 12.92 12.84
C THR A 136 18.72 11.42 13.06
N TYR A 137 17.90 10.57 12.44
CA TYR A 137 18.07 9.11 12.49
C TYR A 137 19.41 8.68 11.88
N SER A 138 19.74 9.20 10.68
CA SER A 138 21.00 8.92 9.99
C SER A 138 22.22 9.41 10.77
N GLY A 139 22.11 10.56 11.44
CA GLY A 139 23.11 11.07 12.36
C GLY A 139 23.36 10.13 13.55
N LEU A 140 22.31 9.60 14.18
CA LEU A 140 22.44 8.69 15.32
C LEU A 140 22.96 7.31 14.91
N MET A 141 22.54 6.80 13.75
CA MET A 141 23.10 5.59 13.14
C MET A 141 24.62 5.74 13.01
N PHE A 142 25.08 6.81 12.37
CA PHE A 142 26.51 7.09 12.25
C PHE A 142 27.18 7.28 13.62
N PHE A 143 26.52 7.96 14.56
CA PHE A 143 27.11 8.29 15.86
C PHE A 143 27.39 7.05 16.73
N PHE A 144 26.49 6.06 16.69
CA PHE A 144 26.60 4.85 17.51
C PHE A 144 27.32 3.70 16.81
N ASN A 145 27.07 3.49 15.52
CA ASN A 145 27.55 2.31 14.81
C ASN A 145 28.33 2.62 13.52
N GLY A 146 28.52 3.90 13.20
CA GLY A 146 29.29 4.35 12.03
C GLY A 146 28.60 4.15 10.68
N SER A 147 27.33 3.75 10.66
CA SER A 147 26.55 3.57 9.42
C SER A 147 26.21 4.91 8.78
N TYR A 148 26.45 5.03 7.49
CA TYR A 148 26.12 6.21 6.68
C TYR A 148 25.42 5.78 5.39
N THR A 149 24.32 6.45 5.02
CA THR A 149 23.49 6.09 3.86
C THR A 149 24.31 5.97 2.57
N PHE A 150 24.09 4.90 1.82
CA PHE A 150 24.89 4.55 0.64
C PHE A 150 24.09 4.32 -0.63
N ALA A 151 23.08 3.47 -0.57
CA ALA A 151 22.29 3.06 -1.72
C ALA A 151 20.86 2.73 -1.32
N SER A 152 19.97 2.61 -2.30
CA SER A 152 18.56 2.25 -2.13
C SER A 152 18.05 1.43 -3.32
N ASP A 153 16.98 0.69 -3.11
CA ASP A 153 16.23 0.05 -4.18
C ASP A 153 14.84 0.69 -4.35
N GLY A 154 14.13 0.32 -5.43
CA GLY A 154 12.77 0.79 -5.69
C GLY A 154 11.71 0.25 -4.70
N GLY A 155 12.09 -0.71 -3.85
CA GLY A 155 11.25 -1.30 -2.79
C GLY A 155 11.30 -0.54 -1.47
N GLY A 156 12.22 0.41 -1.32
CA GLY A 156 12.40 1.21 -0.10
C GLY A 156 13.46 0.68 0.86
N ASP A 157 14.12 -0.45 0.55
CA ASP A 157 15.27 -0.93 1.31
C ASP A 157 16.49 -0.05 1.03
N THR A 158 17.38 0.04 2.01
CA THR A 158 18.58 0.88 1.92
C THR A 158 19.85 0.14 2.31
N CYS A 159 20.97 0.57 1.75
CA CYS A 159 22.30 0.11 2.12
C CYS A 159 23.08 1.23 2.81
N TRP A 160 23.92 0.86 3.77
CA TRP A 160 24.65 1.78 4.64
C TRP A 160 26.13 1.40 4.73
N LEU A 161 27.03 2.35 4.53
CA LEU A 161 28.46 2.17 4.70
C LEU A 161 28.84 2.19 6.19
N ASN A 162 29.62 1.20 6.65
CA ASN A 162 30.28 1.24 7.96
C ASN A 162 31.60 2.01 7.88
N LEU A 163 31.63 3.20 8.48
CA LEU A 163 32.81 4.06 8.51
C LEU A 163 33.70 3.84 9.75
N LEU A 164 33.36 2.91 10.65
CA LEU A 164 34.22 2.54 11.78
C LEU A 164 35.56 1.95 11.31
N PRO A 165 36.61 1.98 12.15
CA PRO A 165 37.91 1.44 11.78
C PRO A 165 37.88 -0.04 11.40
N ASN A 166 38.49 -0.37 10.26
CA ASN A 166 38.61 -1.74 9.76
C ASN A 166 40.09 -2.08 9.49
N GLU A 167 40.56 -3.24 9.96
CA GLU A 167 41.96 -3.67 9.86
C GLU A 167 42.43 -3.84 8.41
N ASN A 168 41.51 -4.18 7.49
CA ASN A 168 41.81 -4.36 6.07
C ASN A 168 41.66 -3.06 5.24
N GLU A 169 41.45 -1.91 5.90
CA GLU A 169 41.22 -0.60 5.28
C GLU A 169 40.02 -0.54 4.30
N SER A 170 39.12 -1.53 4.33
CA SER A 170 37.86 -1.56 3.56
C SER A 170 36.70 -0.84 4.28
N VAL A 171 35.61 -0.59 3.55
CA VAL A 171 34.37 0.00 4.08
C VAL A 171 33.21 -0.96 3.86
N GLU A 172 32.67 -1.52 4.92
CA GLU A 172 31.61 -2.54 4.83
C GLU A 172 30.29 -1.90 4.39
N VAL A 173 29.43 -2.67 3.71
CA VAL A 173 28.08 -2.25 3.31
C VAL A 173 27.06 -3.14 4.01
N ASN A 174 26.25 -2.56 4.89
CA ASN A 174 25.15 -3.24 5.56
C ASN A 174 23.86 -2.99 4.77
N ARG A 175 23.04 -4.03 4.60
CA ARG A 175 21.66 -3.86 4.16
C ARG A 175 20.78 -3.52 5.35
N TYR A 176 19.83 -2.62 5.15
CA TYR A 176 18.84 -2.20 6.12
C TYR A 176 17.46 -2.51 5.56
N ASN A 177 16.77 -3.43 6.21
CA ASN A 177 15.41 -3.80 5.86
C ASN A 177 14.46 -2.76 6.45
N HIS A 178 13.78 -2.02 5.56
CA HIS A 178 12.94 -0.92 5.99
C HIS A 178 11.66 -1.39 6.67
N GLU A 179 11.18 -2.61 6.42
CA GLU A 179 9.94 -3.17 6.99
C GLU A 179 10.08 -3.51 8.48
N ILE A 180 11.24 -4.03 8.89
CA ILE A 180 11.51 -4.44 10.28
C ILE A 180 12.39 -3.43 11.04
N GLY A 181 13.02 -2.51 10.31
CA GLY A 181 13.90 -1.49 10.89
C GLY A 181 15.16 -2.09 11.52
N GLU A 182 15.76 -3.09 10.86
CA GLU A 182 16.96 -3.81 11.30
C GLU A 182 18.01 -3.89 10.19
N LEU A 183 19.28 -4.00 10.58
CA LEU A 183 20.37 -4.35 9.66
C LEU A 183 20.41 -5.87 9.45
N GLU A 184 20.63 -6.31 8.22
CA GLU A 184 20.69 -7.75 7.89
C GLU A 184 21.93 -8.45 8.50
N SER A 185 21.80 -9.77 8.71
CA SER A 185 22.71 -10.59 9.53
C SER A 185 24.19 -10.66 9.10
N LEU A 186 24.53 -10.41 7.84
CA LEU A 186 25.93 -10.36 7.38
C LEU A 186 26.13 -9.18 6.42
N PRO A 187 27.12 -8.30 6.66
CA PRO A 187 27.41 -7.22 5.75
C PRO A 187 28.20 -7.72 4.54
N TYR A 188 28.22 -6.90 3.50
CA TYR A 188 29.27 -6.96 2.50
C TYR A 188 30.55 -6.37 3.09
N PHE A 189 31.66 -7.11 3.00
CA PHE A 189 32.91 -6.74 3.67
C PHE A 189 33.67 -5.53 3.07
N SER A 190 33.17 -4.96 1.97
CA SER A 190 33.69 -3.78 1.27
C SER A 190 32.67 -3.25 0.24
N ILE A 191 32.85 -2.02 -0.26
CA ILE A 191 32.06 -1.50 -1.39
C ILE A 191 32.33 -2.30 -2.66
N SER A 192 33.60 -2.65 -2.87
CA SER A 192 34.07 -3.48 -3.98
C SER A 192 33.40 -4.85 -4.01
N HIS A 193 33.23 -5.48 -2.83
CA HIS A 193 32.53 -6.74 -2.69
C HIS A 193 31.03 -6.60 -2.93
N PHE A 194 30.41 -5.55 -2.39
CA PHE A 194 29.00 -5.24 -2.61
C PHE A 194 28.67 -5.15 -4.11
N ILE A 195 29.45 -4.37 -4.87
CA ILE A 195 29.28 -4.24 -6.31
C ILE A 195 29.59 -5.56 -7.04
N ALA A 196 30.62 -6.26 -6.60
CA ALA A 196 30.99 -7.53 -7.20
C ALA A 196 29.88 -8.57 -7.06
N ASP A 197 29.25 -8.74 -5.91
CA ASP A 197 28.23 -9.77 -5.71
C ASP A 197 26.86 -9.40 -6.32
N ASN A 198 26.46 -8.12 -6.28
CA ASN A 198 25.11 -7.70 -6.69
C ASN A 198 24.92 -7.51 -8.21
N TRP A 199 25.98 -7.24 -8.98
CA TRP A 199 25.87 -7.08 -10.44
C TRP A 199 26.57 -8.22 -11.18
N THR A 200 25.84 -8.96 -12.03
CA THR A 200 26.37 -10.00 -12.91
C THR A 200 25.95 -9.76 -14.36
N ASN A 201 26.90 -9.66 -15.28
CA ASN A 201 26.57 -9.49 -16.72
C ASN A 201 26.01 -10.78 -17.36
N ASP A 202 26.03 -11.92 -16.65
CA ASP A 202 25.49 -13.20 -17.13
C ASP A 202 23.95 -13.25 -17.09
N THR A 203 23.29 -12.33 -16.36
CA THR A 203 21.82 -12.27 -16.21
C THR A 203 21.15 -11.23 -17.11
N ASN A 204 21.90 -10.38 -17.81
CA ASN A 204 21.32 -9.41 -18.75
C ASN A 204 20.79 -10.04 -20.07
N GLU A 205 20.76 -11.37 -20.18
CA GLU A 205 20.01 -12.08 -21.23
C GLU A 205 18.48 -12.03 -21.02
N SER A 206 17.97 -11.50 -19.90
CA SER A 206 16.52 -11.39 -19.64
C SER A 206 15.93 -9.98 -19.77
N TYR A 207 16.71 -8.96 -20.10
CA TYR A 207 16.16 -7.69 -20.58
C TYR A 207 15.95 -7.80 -22.11
N ASP A 208 15.14 -8.76 -22.52
CA ASP A 208 14.38 -8.59 -23.75
C ASP A 208 13.34 -7.52 -23.41
N ASP A 209 13.67 -6.26 -23.72
CA ASP A 209 12.80 -5.09 -23.95
C ASP A 209 11.28 -5.31 -23.69
N GLU A 210 10.89 -5.61 -22.44
CA GLU A 210 9.53 -5.46 -21.92
C GLU A 210 9.57 -4.19 -21.07
N ASP A 211 8.96 -3.14 -21.61
CA ASP A 211 8.59 -1.88 -20.95
C ASP A 211 9.68 -0.78 -20.82
N GLU A 212 10.04 -0.13 -21.93
CA GLU A 212 10.30 1.32 -21.92
C GLU A 212 9.66 1.99 -23.16
N GLU A 213 8.68 2.85 -22.90
CA GLU A 213 8.12 3.80 -23.85
C GLU A 213 9.18 4.85 -24.22
N GLU A 214 9.47 5.08 -25.50
CA GLU A 214 9.93 6.41 -25.90
C GLU A 214 9.60 6.78 -27.36
N PHE A 215 9.09 8.00 -27.47
CA PHE A 215 8.92 8.76 -28.69
C PHE A 215 10.28 9.06 -29.33
N GLU A 216 10.70 8.28 -30.33
CA GLU A 216 11.70 8.78 -31.29
C GLU A 216 11.01 9.22 -32.58
N GLU A 217 10.96 10.54 -32.79
CA GLU A 217 10.93 11.12 -34.12
C GLU A 217 12.00 10.44 -34.98
N GLU A 218 11.65 10.08 -36.22
CA GLU A 218 12.55 9.43 -37.19
C GLU A 218 13.87 10.23 -37.35
N ASN A 219 14.89 9.86 -36.58
CA ASN A 219 16.27 10.22 -36.87
C ASN A 219 16.88 9.07 -37.69
N PRO A 220 17.31 9.29 -38.94
CA PRO A 220 17.69 8.24 -39.88
C PRO A 220 19.02 7.53 -39.60
N ASP A 221 19.64 7.74 -38.44
CA ASP A 221 20.91 7.12 -38.04
C ASP A 221 20.67 5.97 -37.05
N LYS A 222 20.22 4.80 -37.56
CA LYS A 222 20.23 3.56 -36.76
C LYS A 222 21.67 3.22 -36.36
N LYS A 223 22.07 3.58 -35.14
CA LYS A 223 23.31 3.11 -34.52
C LYS A 223 23.25 1.59 -34.39
N GLU A 224 24.32 0.90 -34.80
CA GLU A 224 24.46 -0.54 -34.52
C GLU A 224 24.33 -0.79 -33.02
N LYS A 225 23.48 -1.74 -32.59
CA LYS A 225 23.39 -2.16 -31.18
C LYS A 225 24.78 -2.63 -30.73
N GLU A 226 25.31 -2.00 -29.70
CA GLU A 226 26.64 -2.29 -29.16
C GLU A 226 26.67 -3.69 -28.51
N PRO A 227 27.75 -4.49 -28.66
CA PRO A 227 27.81 -5.82 -28.05
C PRO A 227 27.90 -5.73 -26.52
N ILE A 228 27.13 -6.59 -25.83
CA ILE A 228 27.19 -6.80 -24.37
C ILE A 228 28.51 -7.50 -24.00
N LEU A 229 29.24 -6.93 -23.05
CA LEU A 229 30.50 -7.44 -22.55
C LEU A 229 30.28 -8.32 -21.32
N VAL A 230 30.80 -9.55 -21.35
CA VAL A 230 30.74 -10.50 -20.22
C VAL A 230 31.78 -10.11 -19.15
N SER A 231 31.43 -10.29 -17.87
CA SER A 231 32.30 -10.04 -16.72
C SER A 231 33.53 -10.96 -16.73
N GLU A 232 34.71 -10.41 -16.48
CA GLU A 232 35.96 -11.20 -16.32
C GLU A 232 36.12 -11.75 -14.89
N ILE A 233 35.37 -11.22 -13.92
CA ILE A 233 35.38 -11.66 -12.51
C ILE A 233 34.55 -12.93 -12.34
N LYS A 234 35.19 -14.00 -11.84
CA LYS A 234 34.52 -15.28 -11.61
C LYS A 234 33.84 -15.34 -10.25
N GLU A 235 32.62 -15.86 -10.21
CA GLU A 235 31.85 -16.11 -8.98
C GLU A 235 32.62 -16.91 -7.92
N SER A 236 33.40 -17.92 -8.36
CA SER A 236 34.24 -18.72 -7.46
C SER A 236 35.28 -17.91 -6.69
N LEU A 237 35.70 -16.75 -7.22
CA LEU A 237 36.66 -15.87 -6.57
C LEU A 237 35.99 -15.03 -5.48
N ILE A 238 34.77 -14.54 -5.73
CA ILE A 238 33.93 -13.80 -4.77
C ILE A 238 33.62 -14.69 -3.56
N LYS A 239 33.08 -15.89 -3.78
CA LYS A 239 32.79 -16.86 -2.69
C LYS A 239 34.03 -17.28 -1.90
N ALA A 240 35.20 -17.32 -2.55
CA ALA A 240 36.45 -17.63 -1.87
C ALA A 240 36.99 -16.46 -1.02
N PHE A 241 36.64 -15.21 -1.37
CA PHE A 241 36.88 -14.01 -0.57
C PHE A 241 35.93 -13.95 0.63
N GLU A 242 34.62 -14.14 0.43
CA GLU A 242 33.61 -14.13 1.51
C GLU A 242 34.01 -15.07 2.66
N LYS A 243 34.34 -16.33 2.35
CA LYS A 243 34.75 -17.33 3.34
C LYS A 243 35.98 -16.90 4.18
N GLU A 244 36.85 -16.08 3.61
CA GLU A 244 38.02 -15.55 4.29
C GLU A 244 37.66 -14.33 5.13
N ALA A 245 36.88 -13.41 4.56
CA ALA A 245 36.43 -12.19 5.20
C ALA A 245 35.50 -12.44 6.40
N THR A 246 34.61 -13.44 6.35
CA THR A 246 33.75 -13.83 7.48
C THR A 246 34.56 -14.16 8.73
N LYS A 247 35.71 -14.85 8.58
CA LYS A 247 36.56 -15.20 9.73
C LYS A 247 37.18 -13.97 10.39
N PHE A 248 37.51 -12.95 9.58
CA PHE A 248 38.03 -11.69 10.11
C PHE A 248 36.91 -10.91 10.81
N TYR A 249 35.71 -10.92 10.23
CA TYR A 249 34.53 -10.24 10.77
C TYR A 249 34.11 -10.81 12.14
N GLU A 250 34.01 -12.14 12.29
CA GLU A 250 33.64 -12.81 13.55
C GLU A 250 34.59 -12.52 14.73
N ASN A 251 35.83 -12.07 14.44
CA ASN A 251 36.82 -11.74 15.47
C ASN A 251 36.91 -10.23 15.76
N LYS A 252 36.08 -9.39 15.12
CA LYS A 252 36.09 -7.95 15.35
C LYS A 252 35.61 -7.62 16.77
N PRO A 253 36.21 -6.61 17.44
CA PRO A 253 35.66 -6.12 18.69
C PRO A 253 34.30 -5.48 18.42
N ILE A 254 33.37 -5.67 19.37
CA ILE A 254 32.00 -5.17 19.28
C ILE A 254 31.93 -3.70 18.86
N TYR A 255 32.84 -2.84 19.35
CA TYR A 255 32.84 -1.40 19.07
C TYR A 255 33.30 -1.03 17.65
N ASN A 256 33.87 -1.95 16.87
CA ASN A 256 34.18 -1.75 15.46
C ASN A 256 33.22 -2.55 14.55
N ASN A 257 32.28 -3.31 15.14
CA ASN A 257 31.25 -4.03 14.42
C ASN A 257 29.97 -3.17 14.38
N SER A 258 29.56 -2.76 13.17
CA SER A 258 28.36 -1.93 13.00
C SER A 258 27.07 -2.66 13.37
N LEU A 259 26.97 -3.97 13.13
CA LEU A 259 25.77 -4.76 13.47
C LEU A 259 25.62 -4.85 14.99
N ASP A 260 26.65 -5.29 15.70
CA ASP A 260 26.56 -5.43 17.16
C ASP A 260 26.31 -4.07 17.85
N MET A 261 26.93 -2.99 17.36
CA MET A 261 26.68 -1.65 17.87
C MET A 261 25.29 -1.15 17.51
N PHE A 262 24.75 -1.49 16.34
CA PHE A 262 23.37 -1.20 15.97
C PHE A 262 22.41 -1.90 16.92
N GLU A 263 22.49 -3.22 17.08
CA GLU A 263 21.62 -3.98 18.00
C GLU A 263 21.66 -3.39 19.42
N ARG A 264 22.86 -3.05 19.91
CA ARG A 264 23.07 -2.43 21.22
C ARG A 264 22.46 -1.04 21.37
N SER A 265 22.44 -0.24 20.30
CA SER A 265 22.04 1.17 20.31
C SER A 265 20.69 1.44 19.67
N ALA A 266 20.05 0.44 19.06
CA ALA A 266 18.81 0.58 18.32
C ALA A 266 17.69 1.21 19.17
N TRP A 267 17.65 0.91 20.48
CA TRP A 267 16.68 1.52 21.39
C TRP A 267 16.90 3.02 21.62
N LEU A 268 18.12 3.55 21.44
CA LEU A 268 18.44 4.96 21.59
C LEU A 268 18.18 5.78 20.31
N LEU A 269 17.94 5.13 19.17
CA LEU A 269 17.70 5.80 17.90
C LEU A 269 16.43 6.66 18.01
N GLY A 270 16.65 7.97 18.15
CA GLY A 270 15.63 9.01 18.23
C GLY A 270 15.39 9.65 19.60
N HIS A 271 15.96 9.12 20.68
CA HIS A 271 15.81 9.71 22.02
C HIS A 271 16.27 11.19 22.10
N THR A 272 17.29 11.55 21.33
CA THR A 272 17.93 12.88 21.35
C THR A 272 17.21 13.96 20.55
N TYR A 273 16.35 13.58 19.60
CA TYR A 273 15.43 14.48 18.89
C TYR A 273 13.96 14.22 19.24
N GLY A 274 13.72 13.32 20.19
CA GLY A 274 12.51 13.30 21.00
C GLY A 274 11.52 12.19 20.65
N GLU A 275 11.99 11.13 19.99
CA GLU A 275 11.18 10.09 19.35
C GLU A 275 11.80 8.73 19.64
N PRO A 276 11.19 7.90 20.50
CA PRO A 276 11.70 6.56 20.72
C PRO A 276 11.70 5.75 19.42
N ALA A 277 12.69 4.86 19.26
CA ALA A 277 12.77 3.97 18.12
C ALA A 277 11.54 3.07 17.99
N TYR A 278 11.28 2.55 16.78
CA TYR A 278 10.37 1.43 16.60
C TYR A 278 10.75 0.25 17.51
N ALA A 279 9.75 -0.35 18.17
CA ALA A 279 9.90 -1.40 19.17
C ALA A 279 10.87 -1.02 20.32
N PHE A 280 10.91 0.27 20.69
CA PHE A 280 11.85 0.81 21.67
C PHE A 280 11.92 0.00 22.97
N THR A 281 10.77 -0.34 23.57
CA THR A 281 10.79 -0.97 24.90
C THR A 281 11.23 -2.43 24.88
N GLU A 282 10.99 -3.13 23.77
CA GLU A 282 11.57 -4.45 23.54
C GLU A 282 13.09 -4.34 23.40
N LYS A 283 13.57 -3.47 22.50
CA LYS A 283 15.00 -3.25 22.27
C LYS A 283 15.72 -2.77 23.54
N LEU A 284 15.06 -1.96 24.37
CA LEU A 284 15.60 -1.52 25.67
C LEU A 284 15.78 -2.69 26.64
N ALA A 285 14.90 -3.69 26.66
CA ALA A 285 15.01 -4.83 27.57
C ALA A 285 16.29 -5.65 27.34
N ASP A 286 16.76 -5.67 26.09
CA ASP A 286 17.99 -6.35 25.66
C ASP A 286 19.23 -5.45 25.78
N ALA A 287 19.08 -4.18 26.16
CA ALA A 287 20.20 -3.29 26.37
C ALA A 287 21.17 -3.80 27.47
N PRO A 288 22.50 -3.60 27.29
CA PRO A 288 23.54 -3.91 28.25
C PRO A 288 23.23 -3.52 29.70
N SER A 289 23.63 -4.39 30.63
CA SER A 289 23.46 -4.16 32.07
C SER A 289 24.49 -3.17 32.63
N TYR A 290 24.22 -2.67 33.85
CA TYR A 290 25.17 -1.86 34.61
C TYR A 290 26.50 -2.60 34.84
N THR A 291 26.47 -3.94 34.97
CA THR A 291 27.68 -4.76 35.12
C THR A 291 28.54 -4.74 33.85
N ILE A 292 27.94 -4.75 32.67
CA ILE A 292 28.67 -4.68 31.40
C ILE A 292 29.39 -3.32 31.28
N TRP A 293 28.73 -2.22 31.67
CA TRP A 293 29.39 -0.91 31.71
C TRP A 293 30.65 -0.90 32.60
N GLU A 294 30.58 -1.51 33.78
CA GLU A 294 31.73 -1.60 34.70
C GLU A 294 32.93 -2.34 34.07
N GLU A 295 32.68 -3.34 33.23
CA GLU A 295 33.72 -4.07 32.50
C GLU A 295 34.30 -3.23 31.35
N GLU A 296 33.45 -2.50 30.62
CA GLU A 296 33.82 -1.77 29.40
C GLU A 296 34.38 -0.36 29.67
N LYS A 297 34.17 0.22 30.86
CA LYS A 297 34.54 1.63 31.12
C LYS A 297 36.03 1.94 30.93
N VAL A 298 36.90 0.93 30.99
CA VAL A 298 38.34 1.06 30.71
C VAL A 298 38.64 1.37 29.23
N GLU A 299 37.76 0.95 28.32
CA GLU A 299 37.87 1.11 26.87
C GLU A 299 37.22 2.39 26.35
N ILE A 300 36.37 3.07 27.13
CA ILE A 300 35.63 4.28 26.72
C ILE A 300 36.53 5.35 26.11
N LYS A 301 37.73 5.57 26.67
CA LYS A 301 38.70 6.55 26.16
C LYS A 301 39.25 6.24 24.76
N ASN A 302 39.15 4.98 24.32
CA ASN A 302 39.74 4.47 23.08
C ASN A 302 38.72 4.50 21.92
N TYR A 303 37.43 4.39 22.21
CA TYR A 303 36.35 4.22 21.21
C TYR A 303 35.28 5.31 21.35
N PRO A 304 35.27 6.34 20.47
CA PRO A 304 34.32 7.45 20.55
C PRO A 304 32.84 7.05 20.47
N ASN A 305 32.49 6.08 19.63
CA ASN A 305 31.13 5.56 19.50
C ASN A 305 30.65 4.81 20.76
N LEU A 306 31.53 4.05 21.42
CA LEU A 306 31.24 3.46 22.73
C LEU A 306 31.03 4.53 23.81
N ALA A 307 31.83 5.60 23.78
CA ALA A 307 31.67 6.72 24.69
C ALA A 307 30.32 7.43 24.47
N ALA A 308 29.95 7.72 23.22
CA ALA A 308 28.65 8.28 22.86
C ALA A 308 27.50 7.43 23.40
N TYR A 309 27.57 6.11 23.16
CA TYR A 309 26.59 5.14 23.64
C TYR A 309 26.42 5.19 25.15
N TRP A 310 27.48 4.98 25.94
CA TRP A 310 27.37 4.90 27.39
C TRP A 310 26.96 6.23 28.04
N ILE A 311 27.38 7.37 27.48
CA ILE A 311 26.94 8.68 27.93
C ILE A 311 25.41 8.81 27.81
N LEU A 312 24.86 8.55 26.62
CA LEU A 312 23.43 8.69 26.36
C LEU A 312 22.61 7.59 27.06
N HIS A 313 23.11 6.36 27.09
CA HIS A 313 22.54 5.23 27.83
C HIS A 313 22.29 5.60 29.30
N HIS A 314 23.32 6.05 30.02
CA HIS A 314 23.16 6.40 31.43
C HIS A 314 22.33 7.66 31.65
N PHE A 315 22.43 8.64 30.75
CA PHE A 315 21.63 9.86 30.82
C PHE A 315 20.12 9.55 30.77
N TYR A 316 19.68 8.76 29.78
CA TYR A 316 18.27 8.40 29.60
C TYR A 316 17.77 7.41 30.66
N LEU A 317 18.63 6.52 31.17
CA LEU A 317 18.31 5.64 32.29
C LEU A 317 18.36 6.32 33.68
N LYS A 318 18.57 7.63 33.76
CA LYS A 318 18.73 8.36 35.03
C LYS A 318 19.81 7.78 35.94
N ASN A 319 20.85 7.18 35.37
CA ASN A 319 22.03 6.69 36.07
C ASN A 319 23.05 7.84 36.20
N GLU A 320 22.74 8.86 36.99
CA GLU A 320 23.45 10.14 36.94
C GLU A 320 24.92 10.06 37.37
N GLU A 321 25.26 9.20 38.33
CA GLU A 321 26.66 9.02 38.76
C GLU A 321 27.48 8.30 37.68
N ALA A 322 26.94 7.22 37.13
CA ALA A 322 27.59 6.49 36.03
C ALA A 322 27.72 7.36 34.78
N CYS A 323 26.73 8.21 34.50
CA CYS A 323 26.80 9.20 33.41
C CYS A 323 27.97 10.18 33.62
N ARG A 324 28.08 10.77 34.82
CA ARG A 324 29.17 11.70 35.15
C ARG A 324 30.55 11.03 35.13
N GLU A 325 30.67 9.79 35.62
CA GLU A 325 31.90 9.01 35.52
C GLU A 325 32.27 8.73 34.06
N THR A 326 31.29 8.31 33.25
CA THR A 326 31.46 8.07 31.82
C THR A 326 31.93 9.31 31.10
N ILE A 327 31.30 10.47 31.34
CA ILE A 327 31.71 11.76 30.76
C ILE A 327 33.16 12.10 31.14
N LYS A 328 33.55 11.87 32.40
CA LYS A 328 34.93 12.09 32.85
C LYS A 328 35.92 11.19 32.10
N LEU A 329 35.57 9.93 31.85
CA LEU A 329 36.41 9.01 31.06
C LEU A 329 36.45 9.42 29.58
N ALA A 330 35.30 9.77 29.00
CA ALA A 330 35.11 10.19 27.62
C ALA A 330 35.79 11.53 27.27
N SER A 331 36.04 12.39 28.25
CA SER A 331 36.84 13.62 28.07
C SER A 331 38.27 13.36 27.56
N LYS A 332 38.74 12.11 27.65
CA LYS A 332 40.04 11.65 27.14
C LYS A 332 39.97 11.06 25.73
N CYS A 333 38.77 10.93 25.15
CA CYS A 333 38.61 10.46 23.77
C CYS A 333 39.26 11.44 22.79
N LYS A 334 39.74 10.89 21.68
CA LYS A 334 40.17 11.69 20.52
C LYS A 334 38.93 12.29 19.83
N GLY A 335 39.15 13.34 19.02
CA GLY A 335 38.08 14.03 18.29
C GLY A 335 37.46 15.20 19.07
N LYS A 336 36.53 15.91 18.41
CA LYS A 336 35.85 17.10 18.96
C LYS A 336 34.40 16.83 19.40
N VAL A 337 33.75 15.84 18.79
CA VAL A 337 32.32 15.56 19.02
C VAL A 337 32.02 15.09 20.45
N ILE A 338 32.75 14.09 20.97
CA ILE A 338 32.49 13.52 22.31
C ILE A 338 32.70 14.51 23.46
N PRO A 339 33.78 15.32 23.48
CA PRO A 339 33.92 16.39 24.47
C PRO A 339 32.78 17.40 24.43
N LEU A 340 32.24 17.70 23.24
CA LEU A 340 31.14 18.64 23.08
C LEU A 340 29.81 18.04 23.56
N LEU A 341 29.50 16.80 23.19
CA LEU A 341 28.37 16.03 23.74
C LEU A 341 28.38 16.05 25.28
N SER A 342 29.55 15.73 25.84
CA SER A 342 29.77 15.71 27.29
C SER A 342 29.46 17.06 27.95
N LYS A 343 29.85 18.16 27.31
CA LYS A 343 29.58 19.51 27.79
C LYS A 343 28.08 19.82 27.79
N HIS A 344 27.37 19.54 26.70
CA HIS A 344 25.92 19.78 26.59
C HIS A 344 25.14 19.00 27.66
N LEU A 345 25.47 17.72 27.87
CA LEU A 345 24.81 16.89 28.88
C LEU A 345 25.15 17.29 30.31
N LEU A 346 26.40 17.66 30.61
CA LEU A 346 26.75 18.19 31.94
C LEU A 346 26.02 19.51 32.21
N SER A 347 25.97 20.43 31.25
CA SER A 347 25.22 21.68 31.41
C SER A 347 23.73 21.44 31.64
N TYR A 348 23.14 20.42 31.03
CA TYR A 348 21.76 20.02 31.31
C TYR A 348 21.61 19.43 32.73
N LEU A 349 22.43 18.44 33.09
CA LEU A 349 22.40 17.78 34.40
C LEU A 349 22.70 18.74 35.57
N ASP A 350 23.50 19.78 35.34
CA ASP A 350 23.83 20.82 36.33
C ASP A 350 22.77 21.95 36.37
N GLY A 351 21.68 21.85 35.60
CA GLY A 351 20.61 22.84 35.54
C GLY A 351 21.01 24.17 34.89
N GLN A 352 22.13 24.20 34.17
CA GLN A 352 22.65 25.38 33.47
C GLN A 352 21.97 25.59 32.10
N SER A 353 21.31 24.56 31.56
CA SER A 353 20.52 24.63 30.33
C SER A 353 19.07 24.20 30.57
N LYS A 354 18.11 24.90 29.93
CA LYS A 354 16.68 24.53 29.91
C LYS A 354 16.28 23.74 28.66
N THR A 355 17.26 23.41 27.84
CA THR A 355 17.11 22.59 26.64
C THR A 355 18.26 21.60 26.57
N LEU A 356 18.02 20.45 25.98
CA LEU A 356 19.09 19.54 25.55
C LEU A 356 19.03 19.48 24.04
N PHE A 357 20.05 20.01 23.38
CA PHE A 357 20.02 20.27 21.93
C PHE A 357 18.77 21.09 21.56
N ASN A 358 17.91 20.54 20.70
CA ASN A 358 16.67 21.17 20.23
C ASN A 358 15.43 20.79 21.07
N LEU A 359 15.59 20.02 22.15
CA LEU A 359 14.48 19.57 22.99
C LEU A 359 14.32 20.42 24.25
N SER A 360 13.07 20.72 24.59
CA SER A 360 12.72 21.35 25.88
C SER A 360 13.00 20.39 27.04
N SER A 361 13.32 20.93 28.22
CA SER A 361 13.51 20.11 29.43
C SER A 361 12.31 19.21 29.73
N GLU A 362 11.07 19.66 29.46
CA GLU A 362 9.87 18.86 29.66
C GLU A 362 9.85 17.60 28.79
N LYS A 363 10.14 17.75 27.48
CA LYS A 363 10.18 16.61 26.55
C LYS A 363 11.33 15.64 26.89
N VAL A 364 12.49 16.18 27.26
CA VAL A 364 13.64 15.37 27.71
C VAL A 364 13.29 14.55 28.97
N GLU A 365 12.71 15.18 29.99
CA GLU A 365 12.33 14.48 31.22
C GLU A 365 11.20 13.47 31.01
N LYS A 366 10.26 13.74 30.09
CA LYS A 366 9.24 12.78 29.68
C LYS A 366 9.89 11.51 29.12
N ILE A 367 10.84 11.65 28.20
CA ILE A 367 11.58 10.52 27.61
C ILE A 367 12.41 9.82 28.68
N ARG A 368 13.22 10.53 29.47
CA ARG A 368 14.01 9.94 30.56
C ARG A 368 13.14 9.15 31.53
N THR A 369 11.94 9.64 31.84
CA THR A 369 11.00 8.94 32.74
C THR A 369 10.42 7.70 32.09
N GLN A 370 10.04 7.76 30.81
CA GLN A 370 9.58 6.60 30.05
C GLN A 370 10.67 5.53 29.90
N THR A 371 11.92 5.93 29.62
CA THR A 371 13.06 5.02 29.56
C THR A 371 13.31 4.39 30.94
N PHE A 372 13.30 5.20 31.99
CA PHE A 372 13.50 4.70 33.35
C PHE A 372 12.42 3.71 33.79
N SER A 373 11.14 3.93 33.45
CA SER A 373 10.07 2.98 33.82
C SER A 373 10.12 1.67 33.04
N ASN A 374 10.61 1.70 31.79
CA ASN A 374 10.66 0.51 30.93
C ASN A 374 11.98 -0.28 31.02
N ALA A 375 13.00 0.28 31.67
CA ALA A 375 14.29 -0.38 31.84
C ALA A 375 14.18 -1.71 32.60
N ASP A 376 15.13 -2.62 32.38
CA ASP A 376 15.31 -3.78 33.25
C ASP A 376 16.08 -3.40 34.52
N PRO A 377 15.72 -3.93 35.71
CA PRO A 377 16.47 -3.68 36.95
C PRO A 377 17.99 -3.88 36.84
N LYS A 378 18.46 -4.79 35.98
CA LYS A 378 19.90 -5.03 35.74
C LYS A 378 20.63 -3.83 35.12
N GLN A 379 19.90 -2.90 34.51
CA GLN A 379 20.42 -1.71 33.82
C GLN A 379 20.47 -0.48 34.74
N ILE A 380 19.75 -0.52 35.86
CA ILE A 380 19.68 0.60 36.82
C ILE A 380 20.86 0.54 37.78
N GLU A 381 21.44 1.69 38.07
CA GLU A 381 22.52 1.80 39.05
C GLU A 381 22.04 1.32 40.44
N PRO A 382 22.79 0.48 41.16
CA PRO A 382 22.30 -0.20 42.36
C PRO A 382 21.70 0.72 43.44
N LYS A 383 22.21 1.94 43.58
CA LYS A 383 21.70 2.95 44.52
C LYS A 383 20.30 3.50 44.16
N ASN A 384 19.88 3.40 42.90
CA ASN A 384 18.58 3.85 42.42
C ASN A 384 17.54 2.74 42.37
N ALA A 385 17.87 1.51 42.78
CA ALA A 385 16.92 0.38 42.75
C ALA A 385 15.63 0.67 43.54
N GLN A 386 15.74 1.36 44.69
CA GLN A 386 14.57 1.76 45.47
C GLN A 386 13.72 2.80 44.72
N LEU A 387 14.36 3.83 44.16
CA LEU A 387 13.68 4.87 43.36
C LEU A 387 12.95 4.27 42.15
N TYR A 388 13.57 3.31 41.48
CA TYR A 388 12.99 2.57 40.36
C TYR A 388 11.76 1.75 40.79
N ASN A 389 11.86 1.00 41.89
CA ASN A 389 10.73 0.24 42.41
C ASN A 389 9.58 1.14 42.90
N ASP A 390 9.91 2.29 43.50
CA ASP A 390 8.93 3.29 43.91
C ASP A 390 8.21 3.90 42.70
N SER A 391 8.93 4.22 41.62
CA SER A 391 8.33 4.78 40.40
C SER A 391 7.39 3.79 39.69
N LEU A 392 7.66 2.49 39.82
CA LEU A 392 6.77 1.43 39.33
C LEU A 392 5.71 1.05 40.36
N GLY A 393 5.69 1.66 41.56
CA GLY A 393 4.75 1.31 42.62
C GLY A 393 4.87 -0.15 43.08
N PHE A 394 6.06 -0.75 43.02
CA PHE A 394 6.34 -2.08 43.54
C PHE A 394 6.61 -2.09 45.03
N SER A 395 7.09 -0.99 45.60
CA SER A 395 7.43 -0.90 47.02
C SER A 395 6.23 -1.02 47.97
N ASN A 396 5.01 -0.80 47.47
CA ASN A 396 3.77 -0.90 48.25
C ASN A 396 3.12 -2.30 48.16
N LEU A 397 3.71 -3.23 47.41
CA LEU A 397 3.16 -4.57 47.26
C LEU A 397 3.29 -5.35 48.56
N LYS A 398 2.19 -6.00 48.96
CA LYS A 398 2.22 -7.00 50.02
C LYS A 398 2.94 -8.23 49.48
N THR A 399 4.18 -8.46 49.93
CA THR A 399 5.04 -9.56 49.49
C THR A 399 5.32 -10.54 50.61
N ILE A 400 5.81 -11.73 50.25
CA ILE A 400 6.29 -12.78 51.17
C ILE A 400 7.77 -13.06 50.92
N SER A 401 8.53 -13.30 51.98
CA SER A 401 9.95 -13.65 51.83
C SER A 401 10.10 -15.03 51.17
N LYS A 402 11.12 -15.20 50.30
CA LYS A 402 11.39 -16.47 49.61
C LYS A 402 11.40 -17.68 50.55
N LYS A 403 12.04 -17.54 51.72
CA LYS A 403 12.18 -18.61 52.73
C LYS A 403 10.84 -18.99 53.36
N GLU A 404 9.96 -18.02 53.59
CA GLU A 404 8.63 -18.25 54.14
C GLU A 404 7.70 -18.88 53.10
N LEU A 405 7.73 -18.38 51.85
CA LEU A 405 6.98 -18.96 50.73
C LEU A 405 7.35 -20.44 50.50
N GLU A 406 8.65 -20.76 50.47
CA GLU A 406 9.13 -22.15 50.36
C GLU A 406 8.64 -23.07 51.49
N THR A 407 8.41 -22.50 52.69
CA THR A 407 7.86 -23.25 53.83
C THR A 407 6.36 -23.49 53.65
N ARG A 408 5.60 -22.45 53.29
CA ARG A 408 4.15 -22.52 53.11
C ARG A 408 3.73 -23.41 51.93
N LEU A 409 4.49 -23.41 50.83
CA LEU A 409 4.25 -24.31 49.68
C LEU A 409 4.27 -25.81 50.04
N LYS A 410 4.95 -26.17 51.14
CA LYS A 410 5.05 -27.54 51.65
C LYS A 410 3.97 -27.88 52.69
N SER A 411 3.46 -26.88 53.42
CA SER A 411 2.53 -27.07 54.54
C SER A 411 1.07 -26.79 54.21
N ASP A 412 0.79 -25.83 53.33
CA ASP A 412 -0.57 -25.35 53.06
C ASP A 412 -1.26 -26.28 52.06
N SER A 413 -2.47 -26.72 52.41
CA SER A 413 -3.27 -27.64 51.59
C SER A 413 -4.04 -26.96 50.46
N ASP A 414 -4.28 -25.65 50.57
CA ASP A 414 -4.94 -24.83 49.54
C ASP A 414 -4.01 -23.72 49.07
N LEU A 415 -3.42 -23.93 47.89
CA LEU A 415 -2.48 -23.00 47.29
C LEU A 415 -3.15 -21.79 46.63
N PHE A 416 -4.46 -21.86 46.32
CA PHE A 416 -5.19 -20.71 45.77
C PHE A 416 -5.53 -19.70 46.87
N GLN A 417 -5.84 -20.17 48.07
CA GLN A 417 -5.99 -19.28 49.23
C GLN A 417 -4.69 -18.51 49.53
N LEU A 418 -3.54 -19.15 49.36
CA LEU A 418 -2.24 -18.49 49.52
C LEU A 418 -2.02 -17.38 48.47
N ILE A 419 -2.54 -17.54 47.24
CA ILE A 419 -2.52 -16.50 46.20
C ILE A 419 -3.36 -15.28 46.63
N GLU A 420 -4.54 -15.51 47.20
CA GLU A 420 -5.44 -14.44 47.68
C GLU A 420 -4.85 -13.61 48.82
N GLU A 421 -3.98 -14.19 49.64
CA GLU A 421 -3.29 -13.46 50.71
C GLU A 421 -2.32 -12.39 50.18
N TYR A 422 -1.83 -12.54 48.94
CA TYR A 422 -0.86 -11.67 48.27
C TYR A 422 -1.38 -11.25 46.90
N PRO A 423 -2.50 -10.51 46.82
CA PRO A 423 -3.31 -10.38 45.59
C PRO A 423 -2.63 -9.66 44.43
N ASP A 424 -1.52 -8.96 44.66
CA ASP A 424 -0.79 -8.17 43.65
C ASP A 424 0.66 -8.66 43.44
N ASP A 425 1.10 -9.74 44.10
CA ASP A 425 2.48 -10.24 44.03
C ASP A 425 2.65 -11.34 42.98
N VAL A 426 2.86 -10.93 41.73
CA VAL A 426 3.00 -11.84 40.57
C VAL A 426 4.18 -12.79 40.72
N LEU A 427 5.29 -12.39 41.35
CA LEU A 427 6.44 -13.29 41.56
C LEU A 427 6.08 -14.45 42.51
N THR A 428 5.32 -14.13 43.55
CA THR A 428 4.76 -15.14 44.45
C THR A 428 3.74 -16.01 43.73
N HIS A 429 2.82 -15.42 42.95
CA HIS A 429 1.85 -16.18 42.14
C HIS A 429 2.54 -17.14 41.17
N ASP A 430 3.57 -16.69 40.46
CA ASP A 430 4.33 -17.51 39.51
C ASP A 430 4.94 -18.75 40.16
N THR A 431 5.46 -18.58 41.37
CA THR A 431 6.05 -19.67 42.15
C THR A 431 4.98 -20.66 42.61
N ILE A 432 3.83 -20.15 43.07
CA ILE A 432 2.70 -20.98 43.51
C ILE A 432 2.08 -21.72 42.32
N LEU A 433 1.84 -21.06 41.18
CA LEU A 433 1.30 -21.66 39.95
C LEU A 433 2.18 -22.80 39.43
N LYS A 434 3.52 -22.63 39.47
CA LYS A 434 4.46 -23.70 39.12
C LYS A 434 4.33 -24.91 40.05
N GLU A 435 3.97 -24.72 41.31
CA GLU A 435 3.72 -25.80 42.25
C GLU A 435 2.33 -26.44 42.07
N ILE A 436 1.29 -25.63 41.80
CA ILE A 436 -0.05 -26.11 41.43
C ILE A 436 0.02 -26.98 40.17
N SER A 437 0.76 -26.54 39.15
CA SER A 437 0.95 -27.28 37.88
C SER A 437 1.54 -28.69 38.09
N LYS A 438 2.32 -28.91 39.15
CA LYS A 438 2.81 -30.26 39.52
C LYS A 438 1.75 -31.11 40.22
N LYS A 439 0.83 -30.48 40.96
CA LYS A 439 -0.18 -31.15 41.82
C LYS A 439 -1.53 -31.36 41.12
N ASP A 440 -1.89 -30.52 40.15
CA ASP A 440 -3.15 -30.57 39.39
C ASP A 440 -2.88 -30.78 37.87
N PRO A 441 -2.98 -32.02 37.37
CA PRO A 441 -2.75 -32.34 35.96
C PRO A 441 -3.74 -31.69 35.00
N ASN A 442 -4.94 -31.34 35.46
CA ASN A 442 -5.97 -30.73 34.61
C ASN A 442 -5.66 -29.26 34.33
N LEU A 443 -5.04 -28.56 35.29
CA LEU A 443 -4.60 -27.18 35.14
C LEU A 443 -3.20 -27.03 34.55
N LYS A 444 -2.36 -28.07 34.62
CA LYS A 444 -0.97 -28.04 34.18
C LYS A 444 -0.79 -27.36 32.82
N LYS A 445 -1.49 -27.85 31.79
CA LYS A 445 -1.38 -27.32 30.43
C LYS A 445 -1.85 -25.87 30.33
N LEU A 446 -2.95 -25.54 31.01
CA LEU A 446 -3.49 -24.18 31.05
C LEU A 446 -2.46 -23.23 31.68
N ILE A 447 -1.84 -23.60 32.80
CA ILE A 447 -0.79 -22.80 33.46
C ILE A 447 0.48 -22.68 32.62
N GLU A 448 0.91 -23.76 31.95
CA GLU A 448 2.06 -23.71 31.03
C GLU A 448 1.80 -22.77 29.85
N ASP A 449 0.60 -22.82 29.28
CA ASP A 449 0.17 -21.91 28.23
C ASP A 449 0.09 -20.46 28.77
N TYR A 450 -0.48 -20.21 29.95
CA TYR A 450 -0.49 -18.88 30.58
C TYR A 450 0.89 -18.22 30.61
N PHE A 451 1.93 -18.96 31.03
CA PHE A 451 3.29 -18.42 31.09
C PHE A 451 3.87 -18.07 29.72
N ARG A 452 3.52 -18.85 28.68
CA ARG A 452 3.95 -18.62 27.30
C ARG A 452 3.23 -17.41 26.71
N GLU A 453 1.90 -17.42 26.80
CA GLU A 453 1.03 -16.45 26.13
C GLU A 453 1.08 -15.08 26.80
N ARG A 454 1.27 -15.00 28.13
CA ARG A 454 1.23 -13.70 28.81
C ARG A 454 2.33 -12.73 28.39
N THR A 455 3.51 -13.21 27.99
CA THR A 455 4.63 -12.35 27.58
C THR A 455 4.66 -12.08 26.08
N ASP A 456 3.66 -12.56 25.35
CA ASP A 456 3.48 -12.35 23.92
C ASP A 456 2.73 -11.03 23.63
N SER A 457 2.42 -10.78 22.36
CA SER A 457 1.74 -9.56 21.90
C SER A 457 0.27 -9.47 22.34
N ALA A 458 -0.26 -8.25 22.37
CA ALA A 458 -1.66 -7.99 22.74
C ALA A 458 -2.69 -8.65 21.80
N TYR A 459 -2.28 -8.99 20.56
CA TYR A 459 -3.15 -9.65 19.58
C TYR A 459 -3.49 -11.09 19.98
N ASN A 460 -2.60 -11.75 20.72
CA ASN A 460 -2.76 -13.15 21.05
C ASN A 460 -3.91 -13.37 22.04
N THR A 461 -4.54 -14.54 21.96
CA THR A 461 -5.75 -14.87 22.72
C THR A 461 -5.52 -16.16 23.51
N TRP A 462 -5.54 -16.04 24.83
CA TRP A 462 -5.42 -17.20 25.71
C TRP A 462 -6.53 -17.23 26.77
N PRO A 463 -7.13 -18.41 27.06
CA PRO A 463 -7.14 -19.58 26.19
C PRO A 463 -7.87 -19.26 24.87
N TYR A 464 -7.46 -19.89 23.76
CA TYR A 464 -8.15 -19.73 22.47
C TYR A 464 -9.63 -20.12 22.48
N ASN A 465 -10.07 -20.92 23.46
CA ASN A 465 -11.48 -21.20 23.71
C ASN A 465 -11.86 -20.69 25.11
N PRO A 466 -12.76 -19.68 25.22
CA PRO A 466 -13.19 -19.09 26.50
C PRO A 466 -13.77 -20.11 27.48
N GLU A 467 -14.43 -21.17 27.02
CA GLU A 467 -14.99 -22.23 27.88
C GLU A 467 -13.93 -23.01 28.66
N LYS A 468 -12.66 -22.94 28.21
CA LYS A 468 -11.52 -23.60 28.87
C LYS A 468 -10.86 -22.74 29.94
N LEU A 469 -11.30 -21.49 30.12
CA LEU A 469 -10.76 -20.60 31.15
C LEU A 469 -11.20 -21.06 32.54
N ASP A 470 -10.24 -21.39 33.41
CA ASP A 470 -10.53 -21.72 34.80
C ASP A 470 -10.58 -20.45 35.66
N LYS A 471 -11.75 -20.15 36.22
CA LYS A 471 -12.00 -18.95 37.02
C LYS A 471 -11.12 -18.84 38.28
N ARG A 472 -10.54 -19.94 38.76
CA ARG A 472 -9.58 -19.92 39.89
C ARG A 472 -8.30 -19.13 39.55
N LEU A 473 -8.01 -18.92 38.26
CA LEU A 473 -6.89 -18.10 37.80
C LEU A 473 -7.21 -16.59 37.76
N SER A 474 -8.43 -16.16 38.09
CA SER A 474 -8.83 -14.75 38.00
C SER A 474 -7.88 -13.82 38.76
N VAL A 475 -7.51 -14.16 40.01
CA VAL A 475 -6.63 -13.32 40.84
C VAL A 475 -5.25 -13.14 40.20
N VAL A 476 -4.66 -14.23 39.69
CA VAL A 476 -3.31 -14.18 39.10
C VAL A 476 -3.30 -13.45 37.76
N ILE A 477 -4.35 -13.59 36.95
CA ILE A 477 -4.48 -12.92 35.65
C ILE A 477 -4.65 -11.41 35.89
N ASN A 478 -5.54 -11.01 36.81
CA ASN A 478 -5.76 -9.61 37.17
C ASN A 478 -4.51 -8.95 37.77
N ALA A 479 -3.76 -9.66 38.62
CA ALA A 479 -2.51 -9.16 39.19
C ALA A 479 -1.44 -8.93 38.11
N ALA A 480 -1.23 -9.92 37.24
CA ALA A 480 -0.29 -9.82 36.13
C ALA A 480 -0.66 -8.67 35.20
N PHE A 481 -1.91 -8.57 34.76
CA PHE A 481 -2.35 -7.49 33.89
C PHE A 481 -2.11 -6.11 34.52
N ARG A 482 -2.54 -5.88 35.77
CA ARG A 482 -2.32 -4.59 36.46
C ARG A 482 -0.84 -4.27 36.71
N GLN A 483 0.00 -5.27 36.96
CA GLN A 483 1.45 -5.08 37.00
C GLN A 483 2.00 -4.71 35.61
N GLY A 484 1.47 -5.31 34.56
CA GLY A 484 1.84 -5.04 33.16
C GLY A 484 1.51 -3.62 32.69
N LEU A 485 0.47 -2.98 33.24
CA LEU A 485 0.12 -1.58 32.94
C LEU A 485 1.22 -0.56 33.29
N LYS A 486 2.26 -0.97 34.03
CA LYS A 486 3.38 -0.12 34.43
C LYS A 486 4.46 -0.01 33.34
N TYR A 487 4.33 -0.80 32.29
CA TYR A 487 5.25 -0.88 31.16
C TYR A 487 4.51 -0.56 29.85
N ASP A 488 5.23 -0.05 28.85
CA ASP A 488 4.69 0.08 27.49
C ASP A 488 4.51 -1.31 26.85
N ALA A 489 3.61 -1.41 25.86
CA ALA A 489 3.13 -2.69 25.34
C ALA A 489 4.22 -3.61 24.76
N ASP A 490 5.30 -3.08 24.18
CA ASP A 490 6.35 -3.92 23.58
C ASP A 490 7.30 -4.52 24.64
N ASN A 491 7.16 -4.13 25.91
CA ASN A 491 7.95 -4.71 26.99
C ASN A 491 7.40 -6.10 27.36
N LYS A 492 8.27 -7.12 27.44
CA LYS A 492 7.87 -8.48 27.87
C LYS A 492 7.24 -8.54 29.27
N LYS A 493 7.47 -7.53 30.13
CA LYS A 493 6.85 -7.39 31.46
C LYS A 493 5.51 -6.64 31.44
N ALA A 494 5.09 -6.11 30.30
CA ALA A 494 3.78 -5.49 30.10
C ALA A 494 2.63 -6.51 30.11
N PHE A 495 2.98 -7.78 29.98
CA PHE A 495 2.08 -8.93 29.98
C PHE A 495 0.89 -8.79 29.02
N CYS A 496 1.17 -8.32 27.80
CA CYS A 496 0.15 -7.93 26.83
C CYS A 496 -0.74 -9.07 26.37
N GLY A 497 -0.20 -10.28 26.19
CA GLY A 497 -0.96 -11.42 25.64
C GLY A 497 -2.08 -11.98 26.53
N ILE A 498 -2.26 -11.47 27.76
CA ILE A 498 -3.44 -11.78 28.59
C ILE A 498 -4.51 -10.68 28.59
N THR A 499 -4.35 -9.62 27.79
CA THR A 499 -5.31 -8.49 27.75
C THR A 499 -6.71 -8.97 27.38
N LYS A 500 -6.85 -9.79 26.33
CA LYS A 500 -8.14 -10.39 25.94
C LYS A 500 -8.70 -11.33 27.00
N THR A 501 -7.84 -12.04 27.74
CA THR A 501 -8.24 -12.94 28.82
C THR A 501 -8.95 -12.20 29.95
N ILE A 502 -8.57 -10.96 30.24
CA ILE A 502 -9.24 -10.13 31.26
C ILE A 502 -10.72 -9.93 30.90
N GLY A 503 -11.04 -9.68 29.63
CA GLY A 503 -12.42 -9.55 29.17
C GLY A 503 -13.24 -10.84 29.34
N MET A 504 -12.63 -12.00 29.15
CA MET A 504 -13.29 -13.31 29.31
C MET A 504 -13.69 -13.63 30.76
N LEU A 505 -13.01 -13.07 31.76
CA LEU A 505 -13.32 -13.31 33.18
C LEU A 505 -14.64 -12.68 33.59
N ASN A 506 -14.89 -11.45 33.11
CA ASN A 506 -16.11 -10.67 33.33
C ASN A 506 -16.59 -10.62 34.81
N ASP A 507 -15.65 -10.58 35.75
CA ASP A 507 -15.89 -10.52 37.20
C ASP A 507 -15.50 -9.15 37.79
N ASP A 508 -15.76 -8.93 39.09
CA ASP A 508 -15.45 -7.66 39.77
C ASP A 508 -13.95 -7.31 39.70
N GLY A 509 -13.06 -8.32 39.73
CA GLY A 509 -11.61 -8.13 39.63
C GLY A 509 -11.21 -7.63 38.24
N ALA A 510 -11.78 -8.24 37.20
CA ALA A 510 -11.60 -7.81 35.81
C ALA A 510 -12.07 -6.37 35.61
N MET A 511 -13.21 -5.96 36.19
CA MET A 511 -13.69 -4.58 36.07
C MET A 511 -12.77 -3.56 36.74
N ILE A 512 -12.18 -3.90 37.89
CA ILE A 512 -11.15 -3.05 38.51
C ILE A 512 -9.94 -2.91 37.60
N SER A 513 -9.46 -4.04 37.05
CA SER A 513 -8.33 -4.07 36.11
C SER A 513 -8.58 -3.26 34.84
N LEU A 514 -9.75 -3.41 34.21
CA LEU A 514 -10.14 -2.65 33.01
C LEU A 514 -10.25 -1.16 33.31
N ARG A 515 -10.86 -0.77 34.44
CA ARG A 515 -10.90 0.64 34.86
C ARG A 515 -9.50 1.20 35.06
N GLU A 516 -8.60 0.48 35.71
CA GLU A 516 -7.20 0.91 35.84
C GLU A 516 -6.50 1.06 34.47
N ALA A 517 -6.74 0.13 33.54
CA ALA A 517 -6.17 0.19 32.19
C ALA A 517 -6.64 1.42 31.43
N VAL A 518 -7.94 1.74 31.49
CA VAL A 518 -8.52 2.96 30.89
C VAL A 518 -7.84 4.22 31.39
N HIS A 519 -7.37 4.27 32.64
CA HIS A 519 -6.71 5.46 33.19
C HIS A 519 -5.19 5.48 32.98
N LYS A 520 -4.53 4.32 32.87
CA LYS A 520 -3.07 4.20 32.86
C LYS A 520 -2.45 4.02 31.47
N LEU A 521 -3.09 3.27 30.58
CA LEU A 521 -2.56 3.00 29.23
C LEU A 521 -2.56 4.29 28.39
N LYS A 522 -1.66 4.44 27.43
CA LYS A 522 -1.74 5.56 26.47
C LYS A 522 -2.92 5.35 25.52
N GLN A 523 -3.40 6.42 24.88
CA GLN A 523 -4.54 6.32 23.94
C GLN A 523 -4.23 5.50 22.68
N ASP A 524 -2.95 5.39 22.33
CA ASP A 524 -2.39 4.65 21.19
C ASP A 524 -1.75 3.31 21.59
N ASP A 525 -1.91 2.88 22.85
CA ASP A 525 -1.43 1.56 23.29
C ASP A 525 -2.31 0.45 22.70
N PRO A 526 -1.75 -0.58 22.04
CA PRO A 526 -2.53 -1.67 21.42
C PRO A 526 -3.44 -2.42 22.40
N ARG A 527 -3.09 -2.47 23.70
CA ARG A 527 -3.96 -3.09 24.71
C ARG A 527 -5.26 -2.31 24.92
N MET A 528 -5.27 -1.00 24.65
CA MET A 528 -6.45 -0.16 24.83
C MET A 528 -7.60 -0.59 23.92
N GLU A 529 -7.32 -1.03 22.70
CA GLU A 529 -8.29 -1.59 21.76
C GLU A 529 -9.10 -2.72 22.41
N TYR A 530 -8.40 -3.72 22.93
CA TYR A 530 -9.01 -4.90 23.54
C TYR A 530 -9.64 -4.62 24.90
N VAL A 531 -9.15 -3.62 25.63
CA VAL A 531 -9.81 -3.13 26.86
C VAL A 531 -11.17 -2.52 26.51
N VAL A 532 -11.25 -1.72 25.46
CA VAL A 532 -12.51 -1.12 24.98
C VAL A 532 -13.45 -2.20 24.45
N GLU A 533 -12.96 -3.13 23.63
CA GLU A 533 -13.72 -4.27 23.13
C GLU A 533 -14.33 -5.10 24.28
N ALA A 534 -13.54 -5.44 25.30
CA ALA A 534 -13.98 -6.19 26.47
C ALA A 534 -15.09 -5.46 27.24
N LEU A 535 -15.04 -4.13 27.32
CA LEU A 535 -16.08 -3.33 27.96
C LEU A 535 -17.37 -3.34 27.13
N ILE A 536 -17.27 -3.20 25.81
CA ILE A 536 -18.43 -3.22 24.90
C ILE A 536 -19.16 -4.57 24.98
N GLN A 537 -18.42 -5.68 25.01
CA GLN A 537 -18.97 -7.04 25.04
C GLN A 537 -19.42 -7.51 26.44
N SER A 538 -19.08 -6.76 27.50
CA SER A 538 -19.35 -7.17 28.88
C SER A 538 -20.78 -6.89 29.33
N ASP A 539 -21.45 -7.94 29.83
CA ASP A 539 -22.74 -7.82 30.53
C ASP A 539 -22.64 -7.32 31.99
N HIS A 540 -21.43 -7.00 32.48
CA HIS A 540 -21.24 -6.59 33.87
C HIS A 540 -21.77 -5.18 34.13
N LYS A 541 -22.43 -4.98 35.27
CA LYS A 541 -23.09 -3.70 35.63
C LYS A 541 -22.15 -2.48 35.62
N GLU A 542 -20.88 -2.68 35.97
CA GLU A 542 -19.86 -1.62 36.02
C GLU A 542 -19.29 -1.26 34.64
N SER A 543 -19.43 -2.15 33.65
CA SER A 543 -18.78 -2.00 32.34
C SER A 543 -19.17 -0.68 31.67
N ARG A 544 -20.46 -0.35 31.67
CA ARG A 544 -20.98 0.89 31.08
C ARG A 544 -20.41 2.16 31.72
N SER A 545 -20.14 2.14 33.03
CA SER A 545 -19.52 3.28 33.71
C SER A 545 -18.07 3.41 33.28
N ILE A 546 -17.33 2.31 33.16
CA ILE A 546 -15.93 2.31 32.74
C ILE A 546 -15.80 2.73 31.27
N LEU A 547 -16.71 2.27 30.41
CA LEU A 547 -16.77 2.70 29.01
C LEU A 547 -17.04 4.21 28.91
N ALA A 548 -17.81 4.78 29.83
CA ALA A 548 -17.98 6.23 29.93
C ALA A 548 -16.68 6.95 30.29
N ASP A 549 -15.91 6.42 31.26
CA ASP A 549 -14.59 6.97 31.60
C ASP A 549 -13.65 6.97 30.37
N ALA A 550 -13.65 5.88 29.59
CA ALA A 550 -12.87 5.78 28.35
C ALA A 550 -13.34 6.79 27.28
N ALA A 551 -14.65 6.97 27.12
CA ALA A 551 -15.22 7.95 26.20
C ALA A 551 -14.84 9.39 26.57
N TRP A 552 -14.86 9.75 27.85
CA TRP A 552 -14.42 11.07 28.31
C TRP A 552 -12.93 11.31 28.04
N ARG A 553 -12.12 10.28 28.22
CA ARG A 553 -10.68 10.33 27.99
C ARG A 553 -10.30 10.63 26.54
N ALA A 554 -11.15 10.28 25.57
CA ALA A 554 -10.95 10.64 24.16
C ALA A 554 -10.82 12.17 23.96
N PHE A 555 -11.51 12.98 24.77
CA PHE A 555 -11.38 14.44 24.72
C PHE A 555 -10.10 14.96 25.38
N GLU A 556 -9.63 14.28 26.42
CA GLU A 556 -8.43 14.64 27.18
C GLU A 556 -7.16 14.48 26.34
N THR A 557 -7.14 13.49 25.44
CA THR A 557 -5.97 13.16 24.61
C THR A 557 -5.97 13.85 23.25
N LEU A 558 -6.96 14.71 22.96
CA LEU A 558 -7.14 15.32 21.64
C LEU A 558 -5.94 16.16 21.18
N ASP A 559 -5.32 16.91 22.08
CA ASP A 559 -4.19 17.77 21.69
C ASP A 559 -2.95 16.94 21.32
N ASN A 560 -2.73 15.80 21.99
CA ASN A 560 -1.68 14.85 21.62
C ASN A 560 -1.98 14.22 20.23
N VAL A 561 -3.24 13.85 19.97
CA VAL A 561 -3.69 13.34 18.66
C VAL A 561 -3.44 14.36 17.55
N LYS A 562 -3.72 15.65 17.79
CA LYS A 562 -3.45 16.73 16.83
C LYS A 562 -1.96 16.87 16.54
N GLU A 563 -1.13 16.86 17.58
CA GLU A 563 0.33 16.98 17.45
C GLU A 563 0.89 15.82 16.60
N ILE A 564 0.48 14.58 16.91
CA ILE A 564 0.88 13.40 16.13
C ILE A 564 0.40 13.53 14.67
N ASN A 565 -0.87 13.87 14.42
CA ASN A 565 -1.41 13.98 13.07
C ASN A 565 -0.72 15.07 12.23
N GLN A 566 -0.44 16.24 12.81
CA GLN A 566 0.28 17.33 12.15
C GLN A 566 1.70 16.93 11.78
N LYS A 567 2.34 16.18 12.69
CA LYS A 567 3.68 15.67 12.48
C LYS A 567 3.73 14.63 11.35
N VAL A 568 2.85 13.62 11.36
CA VAL A 568 2.74 12.62 10.27
C VAL A 568 2.48 13.30 8.93
N GLN A 569 1.64 14.34 8.89
CA GLN A 569 1.41 15.14 7.68
C GLN A 569 2.65 15.90 7.20
N LYS A 570 3.50 16.38 8.12
CA LYS A 570 4.73 17.10 7.79
C LYS A 570 5.83 16.16 7.30
N GLU A 571 5.98 15.01 7.93
CA GLU A 571 7.05 14.04 7.65
C GLU A 571 6.75 13.16 6.43
N GLY A 572 5.49 13.03 6.04
CA GLY A 572 5.10 12.04 5.04
C GLY A 572 5.21 10.61 5.60
N PRO A 573 4.99 9.57 4.77
CA PRO A 573 5.04 8.19 5.22
C PRO A 573 6.48 7.77 5.58
N THR A 574 6.69 7.32 6.81
CA THR A 574 7.93 6.73 7.32
C THR A 574 7.61 5.43 8.07
N LEU A 575 8.58 4.52 8.27
CA LEU A 575 8.35 3.32 9.10
C LEU A 575 7.78 3.67 10.48
N ASN A 576 8.30 4.75 11.08
CA ASN A 576 7.88 5.22 12.39
C ASN A 576 6.44 5.76 12.41
N ASN A 577 5.85 6.10 11.26
CA ASN A 577 4.52 6.71 11.22
C ASN A 577 3.48 6.07 10.29
N MET A 578 3.87 5.12 9.44
CA MET A 578 2.97 4.45 8.48
C MET A 578 1.89 3.61 9.17
N PHE A 579 2.21 3.05 10.35
CA PHE A 579 1.29 2.27 11.18
C PHE A 579 0.78 3.05 12.41
N THR A 580 0.96 4.37 12.44
CA THR A 580 0.58 5.16 13.61
C THR A 580 -0.92 5.13 13.85
N VAL A 581 -1.31 4.53 14.97
CA VAL A 581 -2.66 4.67 15.52
C VAL A 581 -2.74 5.95 16.33
N TYR A 582 -3.64 6.84 15.94
CA TYR A 582 -3.82 8.10 16.68
C TYR A 582 -4.50 7.90 18.03
N THR A 583 -5.50 7.02 18.09
CA THR A 583 -6.24 6.70 19.33
C THR A 583 -7.13 5.47 19.15
N HIS A 584 -7.17 4.59 20.16
CA HIS A 584 -8.12 3.49 20.32
C HIS A 584 -9.38 3.88 21.11
N LEU A 585 -9.44 5.10 21.66
CA LEU A 585 -10.57 5.55 22.51
C LEU A 585 -11.81 6.01 21.72
N ASN A 586 -11.69 6.17 20.40
CA ASN A 586 -12.81 6.64 19.57
C ASN A 586 -13.97 5.64 19.53
N GLU A 587 -13.70 4.34 19.61
CA GLU A 587 -14.73 3.31 19.65
C GLU A 587 -15.51 3.35 20.97
N ALA A 588 -14.84 3.61 22.10
CA ALA A 588 -15.50 3.81 23.38
C ALA A 588 -16.48 4.99 23.34
N LEU A 589 -16.06 6.12 22.75
CA LEU A 589 -16.93 7.27 22.55
C LEU A 589 -18.11 6.94 21.64
N GLN A 590 -17.86 6.22 20.55
CA GLN A 590 -18.87 5.80 19.58
C GLN A 590 -19.98 4.97 20.24
N GLU A 591 -19.60 3.89 20.93
CA GLU A 591 -20.56 2.97 21.57
C GLU A 591 -21.26 3.62 22.75
N ARG A 592 -20.54 4.46 23.51
CA ARG A 592 -21.14 5.13 24.67
C ARG A 592 -22.22 6.13 24.28
N ILE A 593 -22.06 6.85 23.18
CA ILE A 593 -23.06 7.79 22.64
C ILE A 593 -24.36 7.06 22.26
N LEU A 594 -24.27 5.83 21.76
CA LEU A 594 -25.43 5.07 21.29
C LEU A 594 -26.33 4.51 22.41
N THR A 595 -25.99 4.72 23.68
CA THR A 595 -26.78 4.26 24.84
C THR A 595 -28.06 5.09 25.08
N LEU A 596 -28.14 6.30 24.54
CA LEU A 596 -29.33 7.19 24.58
C LEU A 596 -29.75 7.66 25.99
N ASP A 597 -28.81 7.72 26.93
CA ASP A 597 -29.03 8.20 28.31
C ASP A 597 -28.45 9.62 28.55
N GLU A 598 -28.54 10.13 29.79
CA GLU A 598 -28.07 11.47 30.16
C GLU A 598 -26.57 11.68 29.84
N VAL A 599 -25.73 10.70 30.15
CA VAL A 599 -24.29 10.75 29.83
C VAL A 599 -24.06 10.80 28.32
N SER A 600 -24.89 10.12 27.51
CA SER A 600 -24.83 10.23 26.05
C SER A 600 -25.03 11.68 25.59
N VAL A 601 -25.99 12.40 26.21
CA VAL A 601 -26.24 13.82 25.93
C VAL A 601 -25.05 14.69 26.34
N GLU A 602 -24.46 14.45 27.52
CA GLU A 602 -23.28 15.19 27.98
C GLU A 602 -22.06 15.00 27.07
N LEU A 603 -21.81 13.77 26.62
CA LEU A 603 -20.73 13.45 25.67
C LEU A 603 -20.95 14.14 24.32
N ILE A 604 -22.18 14.16 23.80
CA ILE A 604 -22.54 14.87 22.57
C ILE A 604 -22.30 16.38 22.72
N GLN A 605 -22.75 16.97 23.83
CA GLN A 605 -22.53 18.38 24.13
C GLN A 605 -21.03 18.70 24.15
N LYS A 606 -20.23 17.86 24.80
CA LYS A 606 -18.77 17.99 24.82
C LYS A 606 -18.18 17.87 23.42
N LEU A 607 -18.54 16.86 22.65
CA LEU A 607 -18.09 16.66 21.28
C LEU A 607 -18.34 17.89 20.41
N PHE A 608 -19.53 18.47 20.50
CA PHE A 608 -19.90 19.66 19.71
C PHE A 608 -19.16 20.94 20.11
N THR A 609 -18.53 21.00 21.29
CA THR A 609 -17.57 22.08 21.59
C THR A 609 -16.32 22.04 20.71
N TYR A 610 -16.01 20.88 20.11
CA TYR A 610 -14.89 20.66 19.20
C TYR A 610 -15.30 20.63 17.71
N ARG A 611 -16.37 21.34 17.32
CA ARG A 611 -16.92 21.35 15.94
C ARG A 611 -15.94 21.66 14.81
N ASP A 612 -14.87 22.41 15.08
CA ASP A 612 -13.83 22.71 14.09
C ASP A 612 -12.74 21.62 14.01
N HIS A 613 -12.88 20.56 14.81
CA HIS A 613 -11.93 19.45 14.96
C HIS A 613 -12.59 18.06 14.82
N PHE A 614 -13.80 17.98 14.25
CA PHE A 614 -14.55 16.73 14.12
C PHE A 614 -13.80 15.59 13.41
N LYS A 615 -12.82 15.90 12.55
CA LYS A 615 -12.00 14.89 11.86
C LYS A 615 -11.28 13.90 12.79
N TYR A 616 -11.02 14.27 14.05
CA TYR A 616 -10.29 13.44 15.01
C TYR A 616 -11.18 12.43 15.77
N PHE A 617 -12.51 12.56 15.68
CA PHE A 617 -13.47 11.73 16.43
C PHE A 617 -14.10 10.61 15.59
N GLY A 618 -13.61 10.40 14.36
CA GLY A 618 -14.09 9.34 13.47
C GLY A 618 -15.61 9.42 13.23
N MET A 619 -16.29 8.29 13.42
CA MET A 619 -17.74 8.13 13.22
C MET A 619 -18.60 8.58 14.41
N SER A 620 -17.99 8.91 15.55
CA SER A 620 -18.73 9.38 16.74
C SER A 620 -19.59 10.63 16.46
N VAL A 621 -19.16 11.46 15.50
CA VAL A 621 -19.88 12.65 15.07
C VAL A 621 -21.21 12.30 14.39
N GLY A 622 -21.21 11.32 13.47
CA GLY A 622 -22.42 10.81 12.82
C GLY A 622 -23.38 10.19 13.82
N ASN A 623 -22.87 9.40 14.77
CA ASN A 623 -23.68 8.85 15.87
C ASN A 623 -24.31 9.96 16.72
N ALA A 624 -23.55 10.99 17.07
CA ALA A 624 -24.08 12.14 17.81
C ALA A 624 -25.23 12.82 17.05
N PHE A 625 -25.12 13.03 15.73
CA PHE A 625 -26.22 13.56 14.91
C PHE A 625 -27.45 12.65 14.91
N ALA A 626 -27.26 11.34 14.77
CA ALA A 626 -28.34 10.37 14.80
C ALA A 626 -29.08 10.37 16.15
N VAL A 627 -28.34 10.44 17.27
CA VAL A 627 -28.88 10.49 18.63
C VAL A 627 -29.62 11.81 18.89
N CYS A 628 -29.07 12.95 18.47
CA CYS A 628 -29.76 14.24 18.54
C CYS A 628 -31.14 14.19 17.87
N ALA A 629 -31.21 13.60 16.69
CA ALA A 629 -32.47 13.43 15.96
C ALA A 629 -33.39 12.41 16.61
N HIS A 630 -32.85 11.37 17.26
CA HIS A 630 -33.64 10.39 18.01
C HIS A 630 -34.30 11.01 19.24
N LEU A 631 -33.53 11.73 20.06
CA LEU A 631 -33.97 12.34 21.33
C LEU A 631 -34.65 13.70 21.16
N GLY A 632 -34.53 14.35 19.99
CA GLY A 632 -35.16 15.65 19.71
C GLY A 632 -34.41 16.85 20.31
N LEU A 633 -33.08 16.82 20.32
CA LEU A 633 -32.20 17.86 20.90
C LEU A 633 -32.08 19.09 19.98
N ASN A 634 -33.13 19.91 19.93
CA ASN A 634 -33.28 21.02 18.99
C ASN A 634 -32.19 22.10 19.09
N GLU A 635 -31.53 22.24 20.24
CA GLU A 635 -30.41 23.16 20.48
C GLU A 635 -29.21 22.90 19.54
N HIS A 636 -29.09 21.69 18.97
CA HIS A 636 -27.98 21.29 18.12
C HIS A 636 -28.24 21.38 16.62
N ILE A 637 -29.46 21.74 16.19
CA ILE A 637 -29.84 21.84 14.77
C ILE A 637 -28.87 22.74 13.99
N GLY A 638 -28.48 23.89 14.58
CA GLY A 638 -27.57 24.83 13.94
C GLY A 638 -26.19 24.23 13.64
N ILE A 639 -25.69 23.33 14.48
CA ILE A 639 -24.39 22.66 14.29
C ILE A 639 -24.48 21.62 13.17
N ILE A 640 -25.57 20.84 13.13
CA ILE A 640 -25.83 19.84 12.09
C ILE A 640 -25.93 20.52 10.71
N ALA A 641 -26.72 21.59 10.61
CA ALA A 641 -26.87 22.37 9.39
C ALA A 641 -25.54 22.96 8.90
N GLU A 642 -24.74 23.51 9.81
CA GLU A 642 -23.44 24.09 9.48
C GLU A 642 -22.43 23.03 9.02
N TYR A 643 -22.46 21.83 9.61
CA TYR A 643 -21.62 20.72 9.17
C TYR A 643 -21.91 20.34 7.71
N LEU A 644 -23.18 20.26 7.32
CA LEU A 644 -23.59 19.99 5.94
C LEU A 644 -23.18 21.12 4.99
N ARG A 645 -23.33 22.38 5.38
CA ARG A 645 -22.85 23.53 4.58
C ARG A 645 -21.34 23.51 4.36
N LYS A 646 -20.56 23.14 5.38
CA LYS A 646 -19.11 22.96 5.25
C LYS A 646 -18.77 21.77 4.34
N SER A 647 -19.52 20.67 4.43
CA SER A 647 -19.31 19.50 3.57
C SER A 647 -19.45 19.80 2.08
N PHE A 648 -20.37 20.71 1.72
CA PHE A 648 -20.59 21.13 0.34
C PHE A 648 -19.39 21.87 -0.27
N GLN A 649 -18.46 22.36 0.57
CA GLN A 649 -17.25 23.05 0.16
C GLN A 649 -16.02 22.11 0.01
N ILE A 650 -16.18 20.81 0.27
CA ILE A 650 -15.08 19.83 0.15
C ILE A 650 -14.75 19.61 -1.33
N LYS A 651 -13.48 19.84 -1.70
CA LYS A 651 -12.96 19.63 -3.07
C LYS A 651 -11.97 18.46 -3.10
N GLY A 652 -11.92 17.75 -4.22
CA GLY A 652 -10.88 16.76 -4.50
C GLY A 652 -9.58 17.43 -4.93
N ARG A 653 -8.51 16.64 -4.98
CA ARG A 653 -7.24 17.05 -5.60
C ARG A 653 -7.22 16.70 -7.09
N ASP A 654 -7.90 15.62 -7.46
CA ASP A 654 -7.97 15.04 -8.80
C ASP A 654 -9.29 14.25 -8.99
N ARG A 655 -9.50 13.69 -10.19
CA ARG A 655 -10.68 12.87 -10.52
C ARG A 655 -10.78 11.59 -9.67
N GLY A 656 -9.66 11.04 -9.21
CA GLY A 656 -9.60 9.86 -8.35
C GLY A 656 -9.92 10.15 -6.88
N SER A 657 -10.10 11.42 -6.52
CA SER A 657 -10.41 11.82 -5.16
C SER A 657 -11.80 11.33 -4.73
N TYR A 658 -11.88 10.74 -3.54
CA TYR A 658 -13.11 10.23 -2.93
C TYR A 658 -13.18 10.64 -1.45
N LEU A 659 -14.38 10.54 -0.87
CA LEU A 659 -14.56 10.75 0.57
C LEU A 659 -14.25 9.47 1.35
N GLU A 660 -13.50 9.62 2.44
CA GLU A 660 -13.30 8.53 3.40
C GLU A 660 -14.63 8.11 4.06
N LEU A 661 -14.76 6.83 4.45
CA LEU A 661 -15.98 6.28 5.07
C LEU A 661 -16.50 7.15 6.22
N ARG A 662 -15.61 7.61 7.11
CA ARG A 662 -15.99 8.44 8.27
C ARG A 662 -16.76 9.70 7.85
N LEU A 663 -16.37 10.34 6.76
CA LEU A 663 -17.05 11.53 6.23
C LEU A 663 -18.41 11.14 5.65
N ILE A 664 -18.46 10.07 4.86
CA ILE A 664 -19.71 9.56 4.27
C ILE A 664 -20.75 9.26 5.35
N ILE A 665 -20.35 8.59 6.43
CA ILE A 665 -21.23 8.28 7.56
C ILE A 665 -21.70 9.54 8.26
N ASN A 666 -20.76 10.44 8.60
CA ASN A 666 -21.08 11.66 9.35
C ASN A 666 -22.01 12.59 8.55
N ILE A 667 -21.75 12.78 7.25
CA ILE A 667 -22.57 13.64 6.37
C ILE A 667 -23.95 12.99 6.16
N SER A 668 -24.02 11.68 5.97
CA SER A 668 -25.30 10.96 5.80
C SER A 668 -26.18 11.04 7.05
N GLU A 669 -25.62 10.79 8.24
CA GLU A 669 -26.38 10.90 9.49
C GLU A 669 -26.76 12.35 9.80
N ALA A 670 -25.91 13.34 9.46
CA ALA A 670 -26.25 14.75 9.54
C ALA A 670 -27.45 15.09 8.64
N ALA A 671 -27.45 14.63 7.39
CA ALA A 671 -28.52 14.90 6.43
C ALA A 671 -29.85 14.30 6.90
N ILE A 672 -29.85 13.06 7.38
CA ILE A 672 -31.04 12.40 7.95
C ILE A 672 -31.50 13.11 9.23
N ALA A 673 -30.57 13.50 10.10
CA ALA A 673 -30.88 14.21 11.34
C ALA A 673 -31.54 15.56 11.07
N TRP A 674 -30.97 16.36 10.16
CA TRP A 674 -31.54 17.66 9.80
C TRP A 674 -32.91 17.53 9.13
N ALA A 675 -33.06 16.56 8.22
CA ALA A 675 -34.34 16.22 7.60
C ALA A 675 -35.42 15.86 8.63
N LYS A 676 -35.07 15.16 9.71
CA LYS A 676 -36.01 14.82 10.78
C LYS A 676 -36.34 16.02 11.68
N MET A 677 -35.37 16.85 12.00
CA MET A 677 -35.49 17.91 13.02
C MET A 677 -35.98 19.25 12.46
N GLU A 678 -35.62 19.61 11.22
CA GLU A 678 -36.04 20.87 10.55
C GLU A 678 -36.39 20.62 9.07
N PRO A 679 -37.49 19.89 8.77
CA PRO A 679 -37.77 19.31 7.45
C PRO A 679 -37.80 20.30 6.28
N GLU A 680 -38.50 21.43 6.43
CA GLU A 680 -38.71 22.40 5.34
C GLU A 680 -37.39 23.04 4.87
N LYS A 681 -36.55 23.43 5.84
CA LYS A 681 -35.27 24.06 5.55
C LYS A 681 -34.25 23.04 5.04
N ALA A 682 -34.20 21.86 5.65
CA ALA A 682 -33.36 20.76 5.19
C ALA A 682 -33.70 20.39 3.75
N LYS A 683 -35.00 20.28 3.39
CA LYS A 683 -35.44 20.02 2.01
C LYS A 683 -34.87 21.05 1.03
N GLN A 684 -35.00 22.33 1.34
CA GLN A 684 -34.56 23.41 0.46
C GLN A 684 -33.03 23.42 0.27
N GLU A 685 -32.26 23.35 1.36
CA GLU A 685 -30.79 23.42 1.29
C GLU A 685 -30.17 22.11 0.76
N LEU A 686 -30.65 20.93 1.19
CA LEU A 686 -30.13 19.65 0.69
C LEU A 686 -30.41 19.47 -0.81
N SER A 687 -31.57 19.88 -1.29
CA SER A 687 -31.90 19.83 -2.73
C SER A 687 -30.96 20.74 -3.53
N LYS A 688 -30.65 21.92 -2.99
CA LYS A 688 -29.65 22.82 -3.57
C LYS A 688 -28.27 22.14 -3.64
N PHE A 689 -27.79 21.57 -2.53
CA PHE A 689 -26.48 20.90 -2.49
C PHE A 689 -26.43 19.70 -3.43
N PHE A 690 -27.49 18.90 -3.48
CA PHE A 690 -27.60 17.76 -4.40
C PHE A 690 -27.48 18.19 -5.86
N ASN A 691 -28.08 19.31 -6.27
CA ASN A 691 -28.06 19.75 -7.66
C ASN A 691 -26.76 20.46 -8.07
N GLU A 692 -26.16 21.25 -7.17
CA GLU A 692 -25.02 22.13 -7.50
C GLU A 692 -23.64 21.47 -7.29
N VAL A 693 -23.56 20.31 -6.63
CA VAL A 693 -22.26 19.73 -6.23
C VAL A 693 -21.37 19.30 -7.39
N ASP A 694 -21.94 18.84 -8.50
CA ASP A 694 -21.18 18.41 -9.69
C ASP A 694 -20.38 19.57 -10.33
N GLU A 695 -20.83 20.81 -10.14
CA GLU A 695 -20.19 22.00 -10.72
C GLU A 695 -18.98 22.47 -9.91
N LEU A 696 -18.87 22.04 -8.65
CA LEU A 696 -17.92 22.60 -7.67
C LEU A 696 -16.75 21.67 -7.35
N ASN A 697 -16.93 20.36 -7.58
CA ASN A 697 -16.07 19.31 -7.06
C ASN A 697 -15.74 18.24 -8.11
N ASP A 698 -14.66 17.49 -7.88
CA ASP A 698 -14.27 16.36 -8.72
C ASP A 698 -15.34 15.26 -8.75
N PRO A 699 -15.45 14.48 -9.85
CA PRO A 699 -16.53 13.50 -10.02
C PRO A 699 -16.68 12.50 -8.86
N GLY A 700 -15.57 11.99 -8.31
CA GLY A 700 -15.58 11.05 -7.19
C GLY A 700 -16.12 11.64 -5.88
N VAL A 701 -15.64 12.83 -5.49
CA VAL A 701 -16.15 13.57 -4.33
C VAL A 701 -17.61 13.99 -4.54
N SER A 702 -17.97 14.45 -5.73
CA SER A 702 -19.32 14.89 -6.08
C SER A 702 -20.35 13.79 -5.87
N ILE A 703 -20.11 12.59 -6.40
CA ILE A 703 -21.06 11.48 -6.27
C ILE A 703 -21.17 10.98 -4.82
N ASP A 704 -20.08 10.99 -4.05
CA ASP A 704 -20.11 10.65 -2.61
C ASP A 704 -20.98 11.65 -1.83
N LEU A 705 -20.78 12.95 -2.06
CA LEU A 705 -21.59 14.00 -1.43
C LEU A 705 -23.06 13.91 -1.84
N LYS A 706 -23.36 13.68 -3.13
CA LYS A 706 -24.73 13.45 -3.61
C LYS A 706 -25.39 12.30 -2.87
N ALA A 707 -24.72 11.17 -2.75
CA ALA A 707 -25.26 10.00 -2.04
C ALA A 707 -25.55 10.31 -0.57
N CYS A 708 -24.69 11.10 0.10
CA CYS A 708 -24.92 11.53 1.47
C CYS A 708 -26.14 12.46 1.62
N TYR A 709 -26.27 13.48 0.76
CA TYR A 709 -27.43 14.39 0.78
C TYR A 709 -28.73 13.69 0.40
N LEU A 710 -28.65 12.73 -0.53
CA LEU A 710 -29.77 11.90 -0.94
C LEU A 710 -30.39 11.15 0.24
N ALA A 711 -29.60 10.73 1.23
CA ALA A 711 -30.12 10.06 2.42
C ALA A 711 -31.16 10.91 3.17
N GLY A 712 -30.91 12.22 3.32
CA GLY A 712 -31.85 13.17 3.91
C GLY A 712 -33.04 13.50 2.99
N LEU A 713 -32.78 13.64 1.69
CA LEU A 713 -33.84 13.91 0.70
C LEU A 713 -34.83 12.75 0.56
N LEU A 714 -34.34 11.50 0.51
CA LEU A 714 -35.18 10.29 0.51
C LEU A 714 -35.95 10.13 1.83
N PHE A 715 -35.43 10.63 2.94
CA PHE A 715 -36.14 10.61 4.21
C PHE A 715 -37.39 11.52 4.16
N LEU A 716 -37.27 12.67 3.49
CA LEU A 716 -38.33 13.67 3.33
C LEU A 716 -39.32 13.31 2.21
N GLU A 717 -38.79 12.90 1.06
CA GLU A 717 -39.52 12.70 -0.19
C GLU A 717 -39.25 11.31 -0.76
N SER A 718 -39.69 10.29 -0.02
CA SER A 718 -39.41 8.89 -0.35
C SER A 718 -39.91 8.45 -1.73
N ASP A 719 -40.88 9.14 -2.33
CA ASP A 719 -41.49 8.79 -3.62
C ASP A 719 -41.03 9.69 -4.78
N ASN A 720 -40.08 10.61 -4.54
CA ASN A 720 -39.52 11.43 -5.61
C ASN A 720 -38.76 10.54 -6.62
N GLU A 721 -39.12 10.64 -7.91
CA GLU A 721 -38.60 9.78 -8.98
C GLU A 721 -37.10 9.97 -9.21
N GLU A 722 -36.62 11.22 -9.18
CA GLU A 722 -35.20 11.55 -9.37
C GLU A 722 -34.34 10.95 -8.25
N TYR A 723 -34.76 11.18 -7.00
CA TYR A 723 -34.04 10.65 -5.83
C TYR A 723 -34.06 9.13 -5.80
N THR A 724 -35.19 8.52 -6.19
CA THR A 724 -35.32 7.06 -6.25
C THR A 724 -34.37 6.46 -7.28
N LYS A 725 -34.37 6.99 -8.51
CA LYS A 725 -33.49 6.51 -9.59
C LYS A 725 -32.02 6.67 -9.23
N PHE A 726 -31.65 7.78 -8.59
CA PHE A 726 -30.28 7.96 -8.13
C PHE A 726 -29.92 6.98 -7.02
N ALA A 727 -30.83 6.68 -6.08
CA ALA A 727 -30.57 5.65 -5.07
C ALA A 727 -30.40 4.25 -5.67
N GLU A 728 -31.20 3.87 -6.68
CA GLU A 728 -31.03 2.60 -7.40
C GLU A 728 -29.65 2.52 -8.06
N ARG A 729 -29.19 3.62 -8.66
CA ARG A 729 -27.83 3.73 -9.23
C ARG A 729 -26.74 3.52 -8.19
N ILE A 730 -26.85 4.19 -7.05
CA ILE A 730 -25.83 4.08 -6.00
C ILE A 730 -25.83 2.67 -5.37
N LEU A 731 -27.00 2.13 -4.99
CA LEU A 731 -27.10 0.80 -4.39
C LEU A 731 -26.77 -0.32 -5.36
N GLY A 732 -27.00 -0.11 -6.65
CA GLY A 732 -26.68 -1.06 -7.71
C GLY A 732 -25.19 -1.12 -8.06
N ASN A 733 -24.38 -0.15 -7.61
CA ASN A 733 -22.94 -0.19 -7.79
C ASN A 733 -22.32 -1.19 -6.79
N LYS A 734 -21.72 -2.26 -7.34
CA LYS A 734 -21.22 -3.43 -6.60
C LYS A 734 -19.70 -3.48 -6.52
N GLY A 735 -19.01 -2.42 -6.94
CA GLY A 735 -17.55 -2.37 -6.97
C GLY A 735 -16.95 -1.72 -5.75
N ASP A 736 -17.28 -2.20 -4.55
CA ASP A 736 -16.57 -1.77 -3.33
C ASP A 736 -16.72 -0.26 -3.06
N GLN A 737 -17.96 0.25 -3.03
CA GLN A 737 -18.25 1.68 -2.83
C GLN A 737 -19.01 1.92 -1.53
N VAL A 738 -18.35 2.55 -0.55
CA VAL A 738 -18.94 2.79 0.80
C VAL A 738 -20.08 3.84 0.82
N ARG A 739 -20.26 4.61 -0.26
CA ARG A 739 -21.29 5.67 -0.39
C ARG A 739 -22.73 5.19 -0.27
N VAL A 740 -22.96 3.88 -0.34
CA VAL A 740 -24.28 3.27 -0.15
C VAL A 740 -24.81 3.42 1.28
N TYR A 741 -23.93 3.64 2.27
CA TYR A 741 -24.25 3.68 3.70
C TYR A 741 -25.49 4.54 4.02
N GLY A 742 -25.49 5.81 3.62
CA GLY A 742 -26.55 6.74 3.99
C GLY A 742 -27.93 6.34 3.47
N ILE A 743 -27.97 5.80 2.25
CA ILE A 743 -29.19 5.34 1.60
C ILE A 743 -29.73 4.11 2.33
N ILE A 744 -28.88 3.13 2.64
CA ILE A 744 -29.24 1.93 3.42
C ILE A 744 -29.83 2.31 4.79
N ARG A 745 -29.19 3.26 5.50
CA ARG A 745 -29.69 3.80 6.77
C ARG A 745 -31.08 4.43 6.62
N CYS A 746 -31.30 5.20 5.56
CA CYS A 746 -32.59 5.80 5.27
C CYS A 746 -33.66 4.74 4.98
N ILE A 747 -33.33 3.72 4.17
CA ILE A 747 -34.21 2.58 3.86
C ILE A 747 -34.69 1.90 5.12
N LYS A 748 -33.79 1.60 6.06
CA LYS A 748 -34.12 1.02 7.37
C LYS A 748 -35.04 1.93 8.19
N LYS A 749 -34.66 3.21 8.35
CA LYS A 749 -35.42 4.18 9.17
C LYS A 749 -36.83 4.44 8.63
N ARG A 750 -37.03 4.43 7.30
CA ARG A 750 -38.32 4.71 6.64
C ARG A 750 -39.05 3.47 6.13
N LYS A 751 -38.46 2.28 6.26
CA LYS A 751 -38.97 0.99 5.75
C LYS A 751 -39.32 1.05 4.25
N LEU A 752 -38.36 1.48 3.43
CA LEU A 752 -38.54 1.67 1.98
C LEU A 752 -38.46 0.35 1.21
N TYR A 753 -39.56 -0.40 1.17
CA TYR A 753 -39.64 -1.74 0.55
C TYR A 753 -39.19 -1.82 -0.92
N LYS A 754 -39.32 -0.74 -1.69
CA LYS A 754 -38.93 -0.71 -3.11
C LYS A 754 -37.45 -1.01 -3.34
N PHE A 755 -36.60 -0.74 -2.35
CA PHE A 755 -35.16 -0.97 -2.44
C PHE A 755 -34.72 -2.35 -1.93
N LYS A 756 -35.66 -3.21 -1.51
CA LYS A 756 -35.35 -4.52 -0.91
C LYS A 756 -34.39 -5.35 -1.79
N GLU A 757 -34.63 -5.41 -3.09
CA GLU A 757 -33.82 -6.22 -4.02
C GLU A 757 -32.42 -5.63 -4.29
N TYR A 758 -32.19 -4.39 -3.87
CA TYR A 758 -30.88 -3.71 -3.94
C TYR A 758 -30.08 -3.82 -2.63
N LEU A 759 -30.66 -4.34 -1.55
CA LEU A 759 -29.96 -4.51 -0.27
C LEU A 759 -29.18 -5.82 -0.26
N TRP A 760 -27.86 -5.73 -0.41
CA TRP A 760 -26.96 -6.87 -0.47
C TRP A 760 -26.29 -7.04 0.88
N TYR A 761 -26.69 -8.04 1.67
CA TYR A 761 -26.21 -8.21 3.04
C TYR A 761 -24.77 -8.73 3.16
N HIS A 762 -24.07 -9.03 2.05
CA HIS A 762 -22.73 -9.66 2.06
C HIS A 762 -21.89 -9.47 0.76
N ILE A 763 -22.12 -8.42 -0.05
CA ILE A 763 -21.46 -8.32 -1.37
C ILE A 763 -20.96 -6.90 -1.64
N TYR A 764 -20.84 -6.08 -0.60
CA TYR A 764 -20.29 -4.74 -0.79
C TYR A 764 -18.76 -4.75 -0.83
N ALA A 765 -18.08 -5.82 -0.39
CA ALA A 765 -16.62 -5.98 -0.46
C ALA A 765 -16.16 -7.46 -0.37
N ASP A 766 -14.85 -7.74 -0.58
CA ASP A 766 -14.24 -9.03 -0.18
C ASP A 766 -14.20 -9.11 1.35
N PRO A 767 -14.75 -10.18 1.98
CA PRO A 767 -14.84 -10.29 3.43
C PRO A 767 -13.51 -10.51 4.18
N ASP A 768 -12.36 -10.53 3.50
CA ASP A 768 -11.05 -10.68 4.17
C ASP A 768 -9.98 -9.75 3.56
N PRO A 769 -10.15 -8.41 3.69
CA PRO A 769 -9.16 -7.46 3.20
C PRO A 769 -7.94 -7.49 4.13
N MET A 770 -6.74 -7.61 3.57
CA MET A 770 -5.50 -7.55 4.38
C MET A 770 -5.29 -6.19 5.09
N VAL A 771 -6.05 -5.13 4.76
CA VAL A 771 -5.75 -3.75 5.21
C VAL A 771 -6.97 -2.83 5.50
N ASP A 772 -8.18 -3.05 4.95
CA ASP A 772 -9.32 -2.10 5.07
C ASP A 772 -10.64 -2.75 5.54
N TYR A 773 -10.97 -2.61 6.84
CA TYR A 773 -12.21 -3.14 7.44
C TYR A 773 -13.45 -2.24 7.26
N SER A 774 -13.36 -1.12 6.53
CA SER A 774 -14.45 -0.13 6.41
C SER A 774 -15.78 -0.71 5.89
N TRP A 775 -15.72 -1.77 5.09
CA TRP A 775 -16.87 -2.46 4.51
C TRP A 775 -17.78 -3.14 5.54
N SER A 776 -17.21 -3.60 6.66
CA SER A 776 -17.96 -4.27 7.73
C SER A 776 -19.13 -3.41 8.24
N TYR A 777 -18.94 -2.10 8.35
CA TYR A 777 -19.99 -1.16 8.75
C TYR A 777 -21.15 -1.09 7.75
N VAL A 778 -20.85 -1.13 6.46
CA VAL A 778 -21.86 -1.10 5.40
C VAL A 778 -22.65 -2.41 5.39
N GLU A 779 -21.98 -3.55 5.52
CA GLU A 779 -22.62 -4.87 5.56
C GLU A 779 -23.54 -5.04 6.77
N VAL A 780 -23.08 -4.64 7.96
CA VAL A 780 -23.91 -4.67 9.18
C VAL A 780 -25.20 -3.86 9.00
N GLU A 781 -25.10 -2.66 8.42
CA GLU A 781 -26.28 -1.83 8.18
C GLU A 781 -27.15 -2.37 7.04
N ALA A 782 -26.56 -2.96 5.99
CA ALA A 782 -27.29 -3.60 4.90
C ALA A 782 -28.10 -4.80 5.41
N ARG A 783 -27.48 -5.65 6.22
CA ARG A 783 -28.11 -6.79 6.89
C ARG A 783 -29.26 -6.33 7.77
N SER A 784 -29.00 -5.36 8.64
CA SER A 784 -30.01 -4.84 9.55
C SER A 784 -31.18 -4.17 8.81
N ALA A 785 -30.92 -3.46 7.71
CA ALA A 785 -31.95 -2.90 6.85
C ALA A 785 -32.79 -3.99 6.19
N TRP A 786 -32.15 -5.04 5.65
CA TRP A 786 -32.83 -6.17 5.02
C TRP A 786 -33.72 -6.90 6.02
N GLU A 787 -33.21 -7.25 7.20
CA GLU A 787 -33.96 -7.90 8.28
C GLU A 787 -35.15 -7.05 8.74
N THR A 788 -34.98 -5.72 8.81
CA THR A 788 -36.06 -4.79 9.15
C THR A 788 -37.18 -4.79 8.10
N LEU A 789 -36.84 -4.95 6.81
CA LEU A 789 -37.82 -4.99 5.73
C LEU A 789 -38.49 -6.37 5.58
N THR A 790 -37.75 -7.46 5.79
CA THR A 790 -38.28 -8.82 5.57
C THR A 790 -38.89 -9.44 6.80
N GLY A 791 -38.46 -9.02 8.00
CA GLY A 791 -38.80 -9.66 9.27
C GLY A 791 -38.16 -11.04 9.44
N ALA A 792 -37.23 -11.42 8.58
CA ALA A 792 -36.46 -12.66 8.64
C ALA A 792 -35.00 -12.33 8.96
N GLU A 793 -34.30 -13.25 9.64
CA GLU A 793 -32.85 -13.17 9.80
C GLU A 793 -32.19 -13.33 8.43
N ALA A 794 -31.20 -12.48 8.14
CA ALA A 794 -30.42 -12.63 6.92
C ALA A 794 -29.59 -13.93 7.00
N PRO A 795 -29.28 -14.58 5.87
CA PRO A 795 -28.40 -15.75 5.87
C PRO A 795 -27.05 -15.46 6.56
N GLU A 796 -26.56 -16.38 7.38
CA GLU A 796 -25.22 -16.27 7.96
C GLU A 796 -24.15 -16.42 6.86
N PHE A 797 -23.01 -15.76 7.05
CA PHE A 797 -21.86 -15.93 6.18
C PHE A 797 -21.14 -17.26 6.52
N ASP A 798 -21.15 -18.22 5.58
CA ASP A 798 -20.50 -19.53 5.73
C ASP A 798 -19.16 -19.55 4.97
N GLY A 799 -18.07 -19.23 5.65
CA GLY A 799 -16.71 -19.24 5.09
C GLY A 799 -16.06 -20.62 4.95
N SER A 800 -16.74 -21.72 5.29
CA SER A 800 -16.11 -23.07 5.38
C SER A 800 -15.51 -23.58 4.07
N ASP A 801 -15.98 -23.08 2.92
CA ASP A 801 -15.38 -23.27 1.59
C ASP A 801 -15.37 -21.97 0.79
N LYS A 802 -14.94 -20.85 1.41
CA LYS A 802 -14.91 -19.51 0.78
C LYS A 802 -14.32 -19.53 -0.64
N TYR A 803 -13.25 -20.31 -0.86
CA TYR A 803 -12.52 -20.37 -2.13
C TYR A 803 -13.08 -21.38 -3.14
N ALA A 804 -14.27 -21.95 -2.89
CA ALA A 804 -14.91 -22.97 -3.73
C ALA A 804 -13.98 -24.16 -4.04
N SER A 805 -13.03 -24.46 -3.16
CA SER A 805 -12.00 -25.47 -3.37
C SER A 805 -12.60 -26.87 -3.30
N SER A 806 -13.60 -27.08 -2.47
CA SER A 806 -14.32 -28.36 -2.40
C SER A 806 -15.17 -28.60 -3.66
N LEU A 807 -15.72 -27.54 -4.26
CA LEU A 807 -16.54 -27.62 -5.48
C LEU A 807 -15.75 -28.05 -6.72
N ALA A 808 -14.44 -27.79 -6.77
CA ALA A 808 -13.59 -28.26 -7.86
C ALA A 808 -13.62 -29.79 -8.05
N LYS A 809 -13.89 -30.55 -6.97
CA LYS A 809 -14.04 -32.01 -7.01
C LYS A 809 -15.38 -32.45 -7.59
N ASN A 810 -16.40 -31.58 -7.59
CA ASN A 810 -17.71 -31.81 -8.17
C ASN A 810 -18.16 -30.61 -9.02
N LYS A 811 -17.54 -30.47 -10.20
CA LYS A 811 -17.67 -29.30 -11.09
C LYS A 811 -19.10 -28.93 -11.48
N SER A 812 -20.06 -29.85 -11.41
CA SER A 812 -21.47 -29.57 -11.73
C SER A 812 -22.13 -28.58 -10.76
N MET A 813 -21.55 -28.37 -9.57
CA MET A 813 -22.04 -27.41 -8.59
C MET A 813 -21.50 -25.99 -8.79
N LEU A 814 -20.44 -25.81 -9.60
CA LEU A 814 -19.81 -24.51 -9.83
C LEU A 814 -20.77 -23.43 -10.36
N PRO A 815 -21.70 -23.71 -11.31
CA PRO A 815 -22.63 -22.68 -11.78
C PRO A 815 -23.57 -22.19 -10.68
N LEU A 816 -24.09 -23.10 -9.85
CA LEU A 816 -24.98 -22.74 -8.74
C LEU A 816 -24.26 -21.90 -7.69
N ALA A 817 -22.96 -22.11 -7.48
CA ALA A 817 -22.16 -21.34 -6.53
C ALA A 817 -22.09 -19.84 -6.87
N ILE A 818 -22.27 -19.45 -8.13
CA ILE A 818 -22.36 -18.03 -8.56
C ILE A 818 -23.54 -17.33 -7.87
N LEU A 819 -24.62 -18.07 -7.54
CA LEU A 819 -25.81 -17.55 -6.89
C LEU A 819 -25.71 -17.51 -5.36
N HIS A 820 -24.58 -17.97 -4.79
CA HIS A 820 -24.36 -18.10 -3.36
C HIS A 820 -23.13 -17.30 -2.88
N PRO A 821 -23.10 -15.97 -3.12
CA PRO A 821 -21.99 -15.12 -2.67
C PRO A 821 -21.85 -15.09 -1.14
N GLU A 822 -22.92 -15.38 -0.38
CA GLU A 822 -22.89 -15.57 1.08
C GLU A 822 -22.08 -16.78 1.56
N LYS A 823 -21.62 -17.61 0.62
CA LYS A 823 -20.84 -18.83 0.91
C LYS A 823 -19.53 -18.89 0.14
N TYR A 824 -19.50 -18.38 -1.09
CA TYR A 824 -18.34 -18.49 -1.96
C TYR A 824 -17.87 -17.12 -2.44
N SER A 825 -16.56 -16.91 -2.43
CA SER A 825 -15.93 -15.80 -3.13
C SER A 825 -16.19 -15.96 -4.63
N ILE A 826 -16.92 -15.02 -5.21
CA ILE A 826 -17.35 -15.07 -6.61
C ILE A 826 -16.14 -15.09 -7.57
N GLN A 827 -15.08 -14.35 -7.25
CA GLN A 827 -13.80 -14.42 -7.96
C GLN A 827 -13.31 -15.87 -8.09
N HIS A 828 -13.23 -16.58 -6.97
CA HIS A 828 -12.71 -17.95 -6.94
C HIS A 828 -13.66 -18.94 -7.62
N VAL A 829 -14.98 -18.74 -7.55
CA VAL A 829 -15.94 -19.56 -8.31
C VAL A 829 -15.67 -19.45 -9.81
N PHE A 830 -15.52 -18.23 -10.34
CA PHE A 830 -15.22 -18.03 -11.76
C PHE A 830 -13.82 -18.51 -12.13
N GLU A 831 -12.81 -18.28 -11.28
CA GLU A 831 -11.47 -18.81 -11.47
C GLU A 831 -11.50 -20.35 -11.58
N LYS A 832 -12.22 -21.05 -10.69
CA LYS A 832 -12.34 -22.51 -10.76
C LYS A 832 -13.09 -22.98 -12.00
N ILE A 833 -14.12 -22.26 -12.46
CA ILE A 833 -14.78 -22.54 -13.75
C ILE A 833 -13.77 -22.45 -14.90
N ARG A 834 -12.93 -21.40 -14.91
CA ARG A 834 -11.88 -21.16 -15.91
C ARG A 834 -10.80 -22.24 -15.87
N GLU A 835 -10.18 -22.47 -14.72
CA GLU A 835 -9.09 -23.45 -14.54
C GLU A 835 -9.53 -24.87 -14.91
N THR A 836 -10.76 -25.22 -14.52
CA THR A 836 -11.31 -26.55 -14.82
C THR A 836 -11.86 -26.68 -16.25
N LYS A 837 -11.87 -25.57 -17.01
CA LYS A 837 -12.44 -25.43 -18.35
C LYS A 837 -13.87 -25.98 -18.43
N TYR A 838 -14.66 -25.77 -17.39
CA TYR A 838 -16.01 -26.31 -17.29
C TYR A 838 -16.97 -25.53 -18.19
N LYS A 839 -17.55 -26.21 -19.20
CA LYS A 839 -18.52 -25.62 -20.12
C LYS A 839 -19.93 -26.10 -19.79
N HIS A 840 -20.84 -25.16 -19.51
CA HIS A 840 -22.23 -25.48 -19.20
C HIS A 840 -23.12 -24.25 -19.40
N ASP A 841 -24.35 -24.45 -19.91
CA ASP A 841 -25.29 -23.36 -20.17
C ASP A 841 -25.62 -22.56 -18.89
N ASP A 842 -25.66 -23.23 -17.74
CA ASP A 842 -25.89 -22.56 -16.45
C ASP A 842 -24.77 -21.59 -16.05
N VAL A 843 -23.53 -21.77 -16.52
CA VAL A 843 -22.46 -20.77 -16.30
C VAL A 843 -22.82 -19.47 -17.00
N VAL A 844 -23.35 -19.55 -18.22
CA VAL A 844 -23.83 -18.38 -18.97
C VAL A 844 -25.08 -17.81 -18.32
N ARG A 845 -26.03 -18.66 -17.94
CA ARG A 845 -27.31 -18.28 -17.35
C ARG A 845 -27.16 -17.53 -16.03
N TYR A 846 -26.19 -17.90 -15.19
CA TYR A 846 -25.96 -17.27 -13.89
C TYR A 846 -24.85 -16.22 -13.95
N GLY A 847 -23.73 -16.52 -14.60
CA GLY A 847 -22.59 -15.62 -14.70
C GLY A 847 -22.83 -14.41 -15.61
N GLY A 848 -23.59 -14.58 -16.70
CA GLY A 848 -23.93 -13.50 -17.62
C GLY A 848 -24.68 -12.35 -16.94
N PRO A 849 -25.86 -12.60 -16.32
CA PRO A 849 -26.59 -11.58 -15.56
C PRO A 849 -25.79 -10.99 -14.40
N TRP A 850 -24.98 -11.81 -13.70
CA TRP A 850 -24.11 -11.31 -12.64
C TRP A 850 -23.11 -10.26 -13.18
N LEU A 851 -22.45 -10.55 -14.29
CA LEU A 851 -21.48 -9.62 -14.91
C LEU A 851 -22.17 -8.34 -15.42
N VAL A 852 -23.35 -8.47 -16.03
CA VAL A 852 -24.17 -7.32 -16.47
C VAL A 852 -24.43 -6.39 -15.30
N GLU A 853 -24.91 -6.93 -14.18
CA GLU A 853 -25.21 -6.13 -13.00
C GLU A 853 -23.97 -5.57 -12.33
N SER A 854 -22.87 -6.33 -12.27
CA SER A 854 -21.61 -5.85 -11.69
C SER A 854 -21.01 -4.68 -12.46
N LEU A 855 -21.19 -4.63 -13.78
CA LEU A 855 -20.64 -3.56 -14.63
C LEU A 855 -21.61 -2.41 -14.87
N ARG A 856 -22.88 -2.53 -14.46
CA ARG A 856 -23.95 -1.57 -14.77
C ARG A 856 -23.62 -0.12 -14.39
N TYR A 857 -22.90 0.07 -13.28
CA TYR A 857 -22.54 1.37 -12.73
C TYR A 857 -21.04 1.53 -12.51
N SER A 858 -20.21 0.76 -13.20
CA SER A 858 -18.76 0.77 -12.97
C SER A 858 -18.07 2.09 -13.36
N LEU A 859 -18.75 2.99 -14.09
CA LEU A 859 -18.26 4.35 -14.37
C LEU A 859 -18.15 5.20 -13.09
N ASP A 860 -18.90 4.84 -12.05
CA ASP A 860 -18.97 5.57 -10.79
C ASP A 860 -17.92 5.12 -9.76
N GLU A 861 -17.00 4.24 -10.15
CA GLU A 861 -15.98 3.68 -9.26
C GLU A 861 -14.71 4.54 -9.29
N TYR A 862 -14.36 5.12 -8.15
CA TYR A 862 -13.20 6.04 -8.01
C TYR A 862 -12.20 5.59 -6.93
N LYS A 863 -12.57 4.65 -6.05
CA LYS A 863 -11.68 4.00 -5.06
C LYS A 863 -11.10 2.71 -5.65
N TYR A 864 -9.96 2.23 -5.12
CA TYR A 864 -9.30 0.93 -5.42
C TYR A 864 -10.22 -0.06 -6.12
N SER A 865 -10.17 -0.15 -7.44
CA SER A 865 -11.07 -1.01 -8.20
C SER A 865 -10.57 -2.45 -8.14
N GLY A 866 -10.87 -3.12 -7.02
CA GLY A 866 -10.79 -4.56 -6.88
C GLY A 866 -11.68 -5.22 -7.93
N SER A 867 -11.16 -5.38 -9.14
CA SER A 867 -11.90 -5.85 -10.33
C SER A 867 -11.58 -7.30 -10.68
N TYR A 868 -10.90 -8.00 -9.76
CA TYR A 868 -10.44 -9.38 -9.96
C TYR A 868 -11.61 -10.34 -10.24
N ASP A 869 -12.73 -10.16 -9.55
CA ASP A 869 -13.95 -10.95 -9.75
C ASP A 869 -14.55 -10.77 -11.17
N ARG A 870 -14.62 -9.54 -11.68
CA ARG A 870 -15.10 -9.20 -13.03
C ARG A 870 -14.17 -9.75 -14.09
N TRP A 871 -12.86 -9.64 -13.88
CA TRP A 871 -11.88 -10.22 -14.78
C TRP A 871 -12.00 -11.74 -14.84
N GLU A 872 -12.08 -12.42 -13.70
CA GLU A 872 -12.28 -13.88 -13.69
C GLU A 872 -13.64 -14.27 -14.28
N ALA A 873 -14.70 -13.48 -14.07
CA ALA A 873 -16.00 -13.69 -14.70
C ALA A 873 -15.93 -13.57 -16.23
N ILE A 874 -15.31 -12.52 -16.76
CA ILE A 874 -15.11 -12.33 -18.20
C ILE A 874 -14.30 -13.51 -18.79
N LYS A 875 -13.22 -13.92 -18.13
CA LYS A 875 -12.40 -15.05 -18.56
C LYS A 875 -13.20 -16.37 -18.56
N ALA A 876 -13.96 -16.64 -17.50
CA ALA A 876 -14.78 -17.85 -17.39
C ALA A 876 -15.91 -17.88 -18.44
N LEU A 877 -16.57 -16.74 -18.67
CA LEU A 877 -17.60 -16.57 -19.70
C LEU A 877 -17.01 -16.68 -21.11
N PHE A 878 -15.79 -16.17 -21.34
CA PHE A 878 -15.09 -16.30 -22.60
C PHE A 878 -14.94 -17.77 -23.03
N PHE A 879 -14.64 -18.67 -22.10
CA PHE A 879 -14.56 -20.11 -22.39
C PHE A 879 -15.90 -20.75 -22.80
N GLN A 880 -17.04 -20.12 -22.49
CA GLN A 880 -18.36 -20.62 -22.89
C GLN A 880 -18.65 -20.35 -24.39
N GLY A 881 -17.99 -19.35 -24.99
CA GLY A 881 -18.13 -19.00 -26.40
C GLY A 881 -19.37 -18.14 -26.70
N ARG A 882 -19.83 -18.12 -27.96
CA ARG A 882 -20.84 -17.18 -28.49
C ARG A 882 -22.17 -17.07 -27.73
N SER A 883 -22.52 -18.05 -26.90
CA SER A 883 -23.73 -17.99 -26.08
C SER A 883 -23.73 -16.82 -25.09
N VAL A 884 -22.56 -16.23 -24.78
CA VAL A 884 -22.43 -15.07 -23.89
C VAL A 884 -22.67 -13.71 -24.56
N PHE A 885 -22.65 -13.64 -25.89
CA PHE A 885 -22.77 -12.37 -26.64
C PHE A 885 -23.98 -11.51 -26.25
N PRO A 886 -25.19 -12.07 -25.99
CA PRO A 886 -26.32 -11.25 -25.56
C PRO A 886 -26.02 -10.43 -24.31
N HIS A 887 -25.31 -10.99 -23.32
CA HIS A 887 -24.97 -10.31 -22.08
C HIS A 887 -23.87 -9.27 -22.27
N PHE A 888 -22.85 -9.55 -23.09
CA PHE A 888 -21.81 -8.58 -23.41
C PHE A 888 -22.41 -7.36 -24.14
N ILE A 889 -23.30 -7.59 -25.10
CA ILE A 889 -23.98 -6.51 -25.82
C ILE A 889 -24.92 -5.70 -24.91
N GLU A 890 -25.53 -6.36 -23.93
CA GLU A 890 -26.29 -5.66 -22.89
C GLU A 890 -25.40 -4.66 -22.15
N ILE A 891 -24.20 -5.07 -21.71
CA ILE A 891 -23.22 -4.20 -21.04
C ILE A 891 -22.79 -3.01 -21.91
N LEU A 892 -22.53 -3.24 -23.20
CA LEU A 892 -22.14 -2.18 -24.13
C LEU A 892 -23.19 -1.06 -24.22
N LYS A 893 -24.47 -1.40 -24.01
CA LYS A 893 -25.60 -0.46 -24.02
C LYS A 893 -25.85 0.22 -22.67
N LEU A 894 -25.16 -0.18 -21.60
CA LEU A 894 -25.34 0.43 -20.29
C LEU A 894 -24.71 1.83 -20.25
N PRO A 895 -25.45 2.87 -19.85
CA PRO A 895 -24.95 4.26 -19.87
C PRO A 895 -23.88 4.53 -18.82
N TYR A 896 -23.86 3.76 -17.72
CA TYR A 896 -22.92 3.92 -16.61
C TYR A 896 -21.92 2.76 -16.48
N ALA A 897 -21.79 1.92 -17.52
CA ALA A 897 -20.66 0.99 -17.60
C ALA A 897 -19.42 1.75 -18.08
N ALA A 898 -18.29 1.55 -17.40
CA ALA A 898 -17.06 2.26 -17.72
C ALA A 898 -16.59 1.94 -19.15
N PRO A 899 -16.14 2.94 -19.93
CA PRO A 899 -15.67 2.76 -21.30
C PRO A 899 -14.60 1.67 -21.48
N SER A 900 -13.66 1.55 -20.54
CA SER A 900 -12.61 0.53 -20.56
C SER A 900 -13.19 -0.90 -20.59
N TRP A 901 -14.17 -1.20 -19.74
CA TRP A 901 -14.88 -2.50 -19.79
C TRP A 901 -15.57 -2.75 -21.13
N LYS A 902 -16.16 -1.70 -21.73
CA LYS A 902 -16.78 -1.84 -23.06
C LYS A 902 -15.74 -2.16 -24.12
N ALA A 903 -14.56 -1.53 -24.08
CA ALA A 903 -13.46 -1.81 -24.98
C ALA A 903 -12.99 -3.27 -24.86
N TYR A 904 -12.72 -3.74 -23.64
CA TYR A 904 -12.31 -5.13 -23.39
C TYR A 904 -13.35 -6.15 -23.90
N LEU A 905 -14.64 -5.94 -23.62
CA LEU A 905 -15.69 -6.86 -24.07
C LEU A 905 -15.76 -6.97 -25.59
N LEU A 906 -15.57 -5.86 -26.32
CA LEU A 906 -15.55 -5.85 -27.79
C LEU A 906 -14.36 -6.64 -28.35
N GLN A 907 -13.18 -6.47 -27.77
CA GLN A 907 -11.99 -7.26 -28.11
C GLN A 907 -12.23 -8.75 -27.88
N PHE A 908 -12.77 -9.13 -26.72
CA PHE A 908 -13.11 -10.53 -26.42
C PHE A 908 -14.10 -11.12 -27.41
N MET A 909 -15.18 -10.41 -27.73
CA MET A 909 -16.16 -10.85 -28.73
C MET A 909 -15.51 -11.08 -30.10
N ARG A 910 -14.57 -10.23 -30.52
CA ARG A 910 -13.88 -10.33 -31.82
C ARG A 910 -13.04 -11.61 -31.92
N VAL A 911 -12.36 -12.00 -30.84
CA VAL A 911 -11.46 -13.18 -30.85
C VAL A 911 -12.13 -14.50 -30.47
N MET A 912 -13.37 -14.46 -29.96
CA MET A 912 -14.18 -15.68 -29.72
C MET A 912 -14.58 -16.40 -31.02
N GLU A 913 -14.60 -15.70 -32.16
CA GLU A 913 -14.99 -16.26 -33.46
C GLU A 913 -13.86 -16.18 -34.50
N PRO A 914 -13.68 -17.19 -35.37
CA PRO A 914 -12.72 -17.12 -36.46
C PRO A 914 -13.07 -16.03 -37.48
N GLU A 915 -12.18 -15.06 -37.67
CA GLU A 915 -12.37 -13.93 -38.59
C GLU A 915 -12.73 -14.36 -40.03
N SER A 916 -12.11 -15.42 -40.54
CA SER A 916 -12.40 -15.99 -41.86
C SER A 916 -13.87 -16.34 -42.09
N MET A 917 -14.60 -16.75 -41.04
CA MET A 917 -16.03 -17.09 -41.15
C MET A 917 -16.86 -15.84 -41.49
N LYS A 918 -16.57 -14.71 -40.85
CA LYS A 918 -17.30 -13.44 -41.06
C LYS A 918 -16.93 -12.81 -42.40
N TRP A 919 -15.66 -12.87 -42.80
CA TRP A 919 -15.24 -12.51 -44.15
C TRP A 919 -15.99 -13.31 -45.21
N ASN A 920 -16.07 -14.64 -45.07
CA ASN A 920 -16.80 -15.48 -46.03
C ASN A 920 -18.29 -15.15 -46.12
N GLN A 921 -18.91 -14.72 -45.02
CA GLN A 921 -20.32 -14.31 -45.00
C GLN A 921 -20.50 -12.93 -45.66
N VAL A 922 -19.75 -11.90 -45.25
CA VAL A 922 -19.92 -10.53 -45.77
C VAL A 922 -19.63 -10.43 -47.26
N LEU A 923 -18.71 -11.23 -47.78
CA LEU A 923 -18.38 -11.26 -49.21
C LEU A 923 -19.57 -11.68 -50.10
N LYS A 924 -20.53 -12.43 -49.54
CA LYS A 924 -21.72 -12.94 -50.23
C LYS A 924 -22.99 -12.11 -49.98
N MET A 925 -22.94 -11.17 -49.05
CA MET A 925 -24.08 -10.31 -48.73
C MET A 925 -24.29 -9.21 -49.78
N ASN A 926 -25.56 -8.87 -50.03
CA ASN A 926 -25.94 -7.72 -50.86
C ASN A 926 -26.09 -6.43 -50.03
N SER A 927 -26.20 -5.27 -50.69
CA SER A 927 -26.30 -3.96 -50.01
C SER A 927 -27.48 -3.86 -49.03
N THR A 928 -28.62 -4.48 -49.34
CA THR A 928 -29.81 -4.43 -48.48
C THR A 928 -29.59 -5.22 -47.19
N GLU A 929 -29.06 -6.44 -47.30
CA GLU A 929 -28.71 -7.27 -46.13
C GLU A 929 -27.70 -6.57 -45.22
N ILE A 930 -26.68 -5.92 -45.82
CA ILE A 930 -25.65 -5.19 -45.07
C ILE A 930 -26.25 -3.97 -44.36
N LYS A 931 -27.07 -3.17 -45.04
CA LYS A 931 -27.76 -2.03 -44.42
C LYS A 931 -28.59 -2.44 -43.21
N THR A 932 -29.35 -3.54 -43.32
CA THR A 932 -30.13 -4.06 -42.19
C THR A 932 -29.24 -4.44 -41.00
N GLN A 933 -28.09 -5.08 -41.22
CA GLN A 933 -27.16 -5.42 -40.13
C GLN A 933 -26.41 -4.22 -39.57
N LEU A 934 -26.19 -3.14 -40.34
CA LEU A 934 -25.57 -1.92 -39.82
C LEU A 934 -26.56 -1.10 -38.99
N GLU A 935 -27.82 -1.03 -39.40
CA GLU A 935 -28.87 -0.31 -38.66
C GLU A 935 -29.28 -1.04 -37.38
N ASN A 936 -29.36 -2.37 -37.42
CA ASN A 936 -29.72 -3.23 -36.29
C ASN A 936 -28.82 -4.47 -36.26
N PRO A 937 -27.56 -4.35 -35.77
CA PRO A 937 -26.63 -5.46 -35.73
C PRO A 937 -27.14 -6.58 -34.84
N SER A 938 -27.23 -7.78 -35.41
CA SER A 938 -27.42 -9.00 -34.62
C SER A 938 -26.19 -9.26 -33.74
N PRO A 939 -26.31 -10.07 -32.67
CA PRO A 939 -25.18 -10.33 -31.78
C PRO A 939 -23.91 -10.80 -32.48
N ASP A 940 -24.08 -11.62 -33.52
CA ASP A 940 -23.01 -12.16 -34.34
C ASP A 940 -22.31 -11.11 -35.23
N TRP A 941 -22.92 -9.94 -35.47
CA TRP A 941 -22.38 -8.89 -36.35
C TRP A 941 -21.94 -7.64 -35.58
N TYR A 942 -22.19 -7.56 -34.27
CA TYR A 942 -21.98 -6.36 -33.47
C TYR A 942 -20.54 -5.84 -33.51
N VAL A 943 -19.55 -6.74 -33.41
CA VAL A 943 -18.12 -6.40 -33.47
C VAL A 943 -17.52 -6.47 -34.88
N TRP A 944 -18.35 -6.70 -35.90
CA TRP A 944 -17.94 -6.86 -37.30
C TRP A 944 -18.54 -5.78 -38.21
N THR A 945 -19.01 -4.68 -37.62
CA THR A 945 -19.61 -3.54 -38.32
C THR A 945 -18.61 -2.81 -39.22
N ASP A 946 -17.32 -2.88 -38.92
CA ASP A 946 -16.24 -2.39 -39.79
C ASP A 946 -16.24 -3.09 -41.16
N LEU A 947 -16.32 -4.43 -41.17
CA LEU A 947 -16.37 -5.23 -42.39
C LEU A 947 -17.63 -4.93 -43.22
N LEU A 948 -18.78 -4.85 -42.55
CA LEU A 948 -20.06 -4.50 -43.16
C LEU A 948 -20.01 -3.11 -43.81
N ALA A 949 -19.50 -2.11 -43.08
CA ALA A 949 -19.39 -0.75 -43.56
C ALA A 949 -18.43 -0.62 -44.76
N ALA A 950 -17.27 -1.28 -44.71
CA ALA A 950 -16.34 -1.30 -45.84
C ALA A 950 -16.96 -1.94 -47.10
N LYS A 951 -17.69 -3.05 -46.94
CA LYS A 951 -18.39 -3.70 -48.06
C LYS A 951 -19.49 -2.81 -48.64
N LEU A 952 -20.29 -2.17 -47.79
CA LEU A 952 -21.36 -1.28 -48.23
C LEU A 952 -20.81 -0.07 -48.99
N PHE A 953 -19.73 0.54 -48.50
CA PHE A 953 -19.05 1.63 -49.18
C PHE A 953 -18.64 1.24 -50.62
N LEU A 954 -18.10 0.04 -50.82
CA LEU A 954 -17.70 -0.44 -52.14
C LEU A 954 -18.87 -0.76 -53.08
N LEU A 955 -20.05 -1.08 -52.54
CA LEU A 955 -21.25 -1.38 -53.34
C LEU A 955 -22.05 -0.12 -53.68
N ASP A 956 -22.23 0.76 -52.71
CA ASP A 956 -23.19 1.87 -52.75
C ASP A 956 -22.52 3.26 -52.83
N GLY A 957 -21.19 3.36 -52.62
CA GLY A 957 -20.43 4.60 -52.71
C GLY A 957 -20.96 5.69 -51.78
N GLU A 958 -21.07 6.93 -52.28
CA GLU A 958 -21.59 8.09 -51.51
C GLU A 958 -22.99 7.85 -50.90
N SER A 959 -23.83 7.02 -51.52
CA SER A 959 -25.19 6.77 -51.03
C SER A 959 -25.24 5.98 -49.71
N SER A 960 -24.10 5.45 -49.25
CA SER A 960 -23.97 4.76 -47.96
C SER A 960 -23.57 5.67 -46.79
N PHE A 961 -23.28 6.96 -47.05
CA PHE A 961 -22.67 7.87 -46.09
C PHE A 961 -23.43 8.02 -44.76
N GLU A 962 -24.75 8.23 -44.81
CA GLU A 962 -25.54 8.45 -43.58
C GLU A 962 -25.65 7.18 -42.74
N THR A 963 -25.84 6.01 -43.37
CA THR A 963 -25.88 4.72 -42.66
C THR A 963 -24.55 4.45 -41.96
N ILE A 964 -23.42 4.63 -42.65
CA ILE A 964 -22.08 4.40 -42.09
C ILE A 964 -21.75 5.45 -41.02
N SER A 965 -22.12 6.71 -41.23
CA SER A 965 -21.90 7.77 -40.24
C SER A 965 -22.62 7.49 -38.93
N GLN A 966 -23.85 6.98 -38.96
CA GLN A 966 -24.58 6.62 -37.74
C GLN A 966 -23.87 5.50 -36.97
N VAL A 967 -23.31 4.51 -37.66
CA VAL A 967 -22.55 3.41 -37.05
C VAL A 967 -21.28 3.94 -36.38
N ILE A 968 -20.57 4.87 -37.02
CA ILE A 968 -19.37 5.50 -36.45
C ILE A 968 -19.73 6.31 -35.20
N VAL A 969 -20.80 7.11 -35.23
CA VAL A 969 -21.27 7.86 -34.04
C VAL A 969 -21.59 6.92 -32.89
N ASN A 970 -22.37 5.87 -33.14
CA ASN A 970 -22.71 4.87 -32.11
C ASN A 970 -21.46 4.19 -31.52
N ARG A 971 -20.39 4.05 -32.32
CA ARG A 971 -19.10 3.52 -31.84
C ARG A 971 -18.38 4.52 -30.94
N LEU A 972 -18.33 5.79 -31.33
CA LEU A 972 -17.70 6.86 -30.55
C LEU A 972 -18.39 7.09 -29.20
N ASP A 973 -19.71 6.92 -29.13
CA ASP A 973 -20.48 7.00 -27.87
C ASP A 973 -20.10 5.94 -26.82
N MET A 974 -19.32 4.91 -27.20
CA MET A 974 -18.82 3.88 -26.28
C MET A 974 -17.47 4.24 -25.65
N THR A 975 -16.81 5.27 -26.16
CA THR A 975 -15.51 5.74 -25.66
C THR A 975 -15.68 6.74 -24.52
N ASN A 976 -14.63 6.96 -23.75
CA ASN A 976 -14.65 7.96 -22.69
C ASN A 976 -14.55 9.38 -23.26
N HIS A 977 -15.64 10.14 -23.14
CA HIS A 977 -15.72 11.54 -23.59
C HIS A 977 -15.04 12.54 -22.66
N GLU A 978 -14.63 12.11 -21.46
CA GLU A 978 -14.17 13.00 -20.38
C GLU A 978 -12.66 12.88 -20.12
N SER A 979 -12.11 11.67 -20.21
CA SER A 979 -10.69 11.40 -20.02
C SER A 979 -10.16 10.35 -20.98
N TYR A 980 -8.84 10.23 -20.98
CA TYR A 980 -8.06 9.30 -21.77
C TYR A 980 -7.74 8.06 -20.91
N ASP A 981 -7.71 6.90 -21.56
CA ASP A 981 -7.30 5.60 -21.01
C ASP A 981 -6.45 4.92 -22.09
N SER A 982 -5.31 4.32 -21.71
CA SER A 982 -4.37 3.69 -22.65
C SER A 982 -4.98 2.51 -23.42
N SER A 983 -6.00 1.86 -22.86
CA SER A 983 -6.71 0.74 -23.52
C SER A 983 -7.31 1.11 -24.87
N ILE A 984 -7.53 2.41 -25.15
CA ILE A 984 -8.04 2.87 -26.46
C ILE A 984 -7.09 2.53 -27.62
N TYR A 985 -5.78 2.44 -27.36
CA TYR A 985 -4.77 2.10 -28.35
C TYR A 985 -4.73 0.61 -28.69
N GLU A 986 -5.26 -0.22 -27.79
CA GLU A 986 -5.35 -1.67 -27.95
C GLU A 986 -6.60 -2.08 -28.75
N GLU A 987 -7.52 -1.15 -29.02
CA GLU A 987 -8.80 -1.46 -29.68
C GLU A 987 -8.78 -1.14 -31.18
N SER A 988 -8.42 -2.13 -32.00
CA SER A 988 -8.20 -1.95 -33.44
C SER A 988 -9.44 -1.55 -34.26
N LEU A 989 -10.67 -1.83 -33.81
CA LEU A 989 -11.89 -1.58 -34.60
C LEU A 989 -12.39 -0.15 -34.44
N GLY A 990 -12.21 0.44 -33.26
CA GLY A 990 -12.50 1.82 -32.95
C GLY A 990 -11.76 2.77 -33.85
N LEU A 991 -10.54 2.43 -34.30
CA LEU A 991 -9.84 3.23 -35.31
C LEU A 991 -10.36 3.03 -36.73
N ARG A 992 -10.73 1.79 -37.13
CA ARG A 992 -11.12 1.47 -38.52
C ARG A 992 -12.43 2.14 -38.95
N LEU A 993 -13.39 2.26 -38.04
CA LEU A 993 -14.70 2.85 -38.34
C LEU A 993 -14.58 4.35 -38.67
N PRO A 994 -13.99 5.23 -37.83
CA PRO A 994 -13.75 6.63 -38.15
C PRO A 994 -12.85 6.85 -39.38
N LEU A 995 -11.93 5.93 -39.70
CA LEU A 995 -11.15 6.00 -40.94
C LEU A 995 -12.03 5.94 -42.20
N LEU A 996 -13.23 5.31 -42.15
CA LEU A 996 -14.15 5.27 -43.28
C LEU A 996 -14.66 6.66 -43.66
N TRP A 997 -14.79 7.60 -42.72
CA TRP A 997 -15.21 8.97 -43.05
C TRP A 997 -14.27 9.61 -44.08
N ARG A 998 -12.97 9.37 -43.96
CA ARG A 998 -11.96 9.93 -44.88
C ARG A 998 -12.18 9.53 -46.35
N TRP A 999 -12.79 8.37 -46.61
CA TRP A 999 -13.08 7.90 -47.98
C TRP A 999 -14.21 8.67 -48.67
N TYR A 1000 -15.02 9.42 -47.93
CA TYR A 1000 -16.02 10.35 -48.47
C TYR A 1000 -15.47 11.76 -48.75
N GLY A 1001 -14.15 11.94 -48.63
CA GLY A 1001 -13.48 13.22 -48.84
C GLY A 1001 -14.01 14.30 -47.89
N LYS A 1002 -14.26 15.49 -48.43
CA LYS A 1002 -14.62 16.68 -47.63
C LYS A 1002 -15.80 16.46 -46.70
N GLN A 1003 -16.85 15.76 -47.14
CA GLN A 1003 -18.05 15.54 -46.33
C GLN A 1003 -17.76 14.71 -45.07
N GLY A 1004 -16.86 13.74 -45.16
CA GLY A 1004 -16.43 12.95 -44.00
C GLY A 1004 -15.40 13.67 -43.13
N ASP A 1005 -14.47 14.42 -43.73
CA ASP A 1005 -13.53 15.28 -42.99
C ASP A 1005 -14.27 16.32 -42.14
N ASP A 1006 -15.34 16.91 -42.68
CA ASP A 1006 -16.21 17.84 -41.95
C ASP A 1006 -16.90 17.17 -40.74
N ARG A 1007 -17.26 15.87 -40.83
CA ARG A 1007 -17.82 15.09 -39.70
C ARG A 1007 -16.77 14.82 -38.61
N ILE A 1008 -15.57 14.40 -38.99
CA ILE A 1008 -14.44 14.22 -38.05
C ILE A 1008 -14.20 15.54 -37.31
N GLN A 1009 -14.08 16.65 -38.04
CA GLN A 1009 -13.82 17.95 -37.44
C GLN A 1009 -14.96 18.41 -36.50
N LYS A 1010 -16.22 18.11 -36.83
CA LYS A 1010 -17.37 18.42 -35.98
C LYS A 1010 -17.25 17.72 -34.63
N HIS A 1011 -17.13 16.39 -34.62
CA HIS A 1011 -17.07 15.62 -33.36
C HIS A 1011 -15.78 15.87 -32.58
N TRP A 1012 -14.69 16.15 -33.29
CA TRP A 1012 -13.43 16.56 -32.66
C TRP A 1012 -13.61 17.87 -31.87
N LYS A 1013 -14.38 18.85 -32.40
CA LYS A 1013 -14.67 20.11 -31.69
C LYS A 1013 -15.64 19.95 -30.51
N GLU A 1014 -16.52 18.95 -30.57
CA GLU A 1014 -17.53 18.68 -29.54
C GLU A 1014 -16.97 17.88 -28.34
N THR A 1015 -15.77 17.32 -28.46
CA THR A 1015 -15.12 16.45 -27.45
C THR A 1015 -14.03 17.18 -26.66
N LYS A 1016 -13.83 16.78 -25.38
CA LYS A 1016 -12.75 17.31 -24.54
C LYS A 1016 -11.38 16.91 -25.07
N SER A 1017 -10.39 17.78 -24.93
CA SER A 1017 -9.03 17.56 -25.44
C SER A 1017 -8.33 16.34 -24.84
N SER A 1018 -8.67 15.99 -23.61
CA SER A 1018 -8.12 14.86 -22.87
C SER A 1018 -8.94 13.57 -23.01
N SER A 1019 -9.90 13.47 -23.93
CA SER A 1019 -10.82 12.33 -24.03
C SER A 1019 -10.33 11.22 -24.97
N GLU A 1020 -10.71 9.96 -24.71
CA GLU A 1020 -10.47 8.84 -25.63
C GLU A 1020 -11.07 9.09 -27.02
N THR A 1021 -12.27 9.68 -27.07
CA THR A 1021 -12.94 10.00 -28.33
C THR A 1021 -12.10 10.95 -29.19
N ARG A 1022 -11.49 11.95 -28.56
CA ARG A 1022 -10.60 12.91 -29.23
C ARG A 1022 -9.38 12.20 -29.78
N THR A 1023 -8.73 11.36 -28.98
CA THR A 1023 -7.58 10.56 -29.39
C THR A 1023 -7.89 9.68 -30.60
N MET A 1024 -9.03 8.98 -30.58
CA MET A 1024 -9.46 8.11 -31.69
C MET A 1024 -9.70 8.89 -32.99
N LEU A 1025 -10.32 10.07 -32.90
CA LEU A 1025 -10.52 10.97 -34.04
C LEU A 1025 -9.20 11.54 -34.57
N ASP A 1026 -8.27 11.88 -33.68
CA ASP A 1026 -6.92 12.36 -34.05
C ASP A 1026 -6.14 11.28 -34.80
N MET A 1027 -6.16 10.03 -34.31
CA MET A 1027 -5.52 8.90 -34.98
C MET A 1027 -6.11 8.68 -36.38
N ALA A 1028 -7.43 8.76 -36.52
CA ALA A 1028 -8.10 8.63 -37.82
C ALA A 1028 -7.72 9.78 -38.78
N ALA A 1029 -7.60 11.01 -38.28
CA ALA A 1029 -7.25 12.17 -39.07
C ALA A 1029 -5.78 12.18 -39.54
N ARG A 1030 -4.86 11.68 -38.72
CA ARG A 1030 -3.41 11.63 -39.01
C ARG A 1030 -3.03 10.53 -40.02
N ARG A 1031 -3.89 9.52 -40.21
CA ARG A 1031 -3.61 8.41 -41.12
C ARG A 1031 -3.56 8.89 -42.58
N LYS A 1032 -2.43 8.64 -43.25
CA LYS A 1032 -2.29 8.89 -44.69
C LYS A 1032 -3.07 7.83 -45.47
N LEU A 1033 -4.16 8.22 -46.12
CA LEU A 1033 -4.88 7.40 -47.09
C LEU A 1033 -4.55 7.89 -48.50
N GLU A 1034 -4.39 6.96 -49.43
CA GLU A 1034 -4.27 7.29 -50.85
C GLU A 1034 -5.62 7.81 -51.38
N ASN A 1035 -5.59 8.74 -52.34
CA ASN A 1035 -6.80 9.33 -52.92
C ASN A 1035 -7.70 8.31 -53.66
N GLN A 1036 -7.16 7.12 -53.97
CA GLN A 1036 -7.85 6.02 -54.64
C GLN A 1036 -7.35 4.69 -54.07
N ILE A 1037 -8.20 3.66 -54.09
CA ILE A 1037 -7.80 2.30 -53.68
C ILE A 1037 -6.76 1.77 -54.70
N PRO A 1038 -5.58 1.31 -54.26
CA PRO A 1038 -4.57 0.74 -55.16
C PRO A 1038 -5.12 -0.39 -56.01
N THR A 1039 -4.65 -0.48 -57.27
CA THR A 1039 -4.98 -1.61 -58.13
C THR A 1039 -4.32 -2.88 -57.58
N MET A 1040 -5.08 -3.98 -57.47
CA MET A 1040 -4.56 -5.24 -56.95
C MET A 1040 -3.43 -5.77 -57.86
N PRO A 1041 -2.22 -5.97 -57.35
CA PRO A 1041 -1.14 -6.60 -58.12
C PRO A 1041 -1.45 -8.08 -58.34
N LYS A 1042 -0.76 -8.71 -59.31
CA LYS A 1042 -0.88 -10.14 -59.56
C LYS A 1042 -0.41 -10.93 -58.33
N ILE A 1043 -1.29 -11.75 -57.75
CA ILE A 1043 -0.99 -12.57 -56.58
C ILE A 1043 -0.33 -13.88 -57.05
N GLU A 1044 0.95 -14.06 -56.73
CA GLU A 1044 1.76 -15.25 -56.96
C GLU A 1044 2.34 -15.76 -55.63
N GLU A 1045 2.83 -17.00 -55.56
CA GLU A 1045 3.51 -17.52 -54.36
C GLU A 1045 4.80 -16.72 -54.05
N PRO A 1046 5.08 -16.34 -52.78
CA PRO A 1046 4.46 -16.79 -51.53
C PRO A 1046 3.24 -15.97 -51.06
N GLY A 1047 2.62 -15.15 -51.92
CA GLY A 1047 1.46 -14.30 -51.62
C GLY A 1047 1.81 -12.87 -51.20
N ILE A 1048 0.78 -12.10 -50.82
CA ILE A 1048 0.89 -10.71 -50.34
C ILE A 1048 0.43 -10.65 -48.89
N LEU A 1049 1.19 -9.98 -48.04
CA LEU A 1049 0.83 -9.73 -46.65
C LEU A 1049 0.35 -8.29 -46.49
N LEU A 1050 -0.89 -8.12 -46.05
CA LEU A 1050 -1.46 -6.85 -45.61
C LEU A 1050 -1.46 -6.81 -44.09
N THR A 1051 -1.13 -5.65 -43.52
CA THR A 1051 -1.07 -5.45 -42.06
C THR A 1051 -1.78 -4.18 -41.67
N PHE A 1052 -2.43 -4.20 -40.51
CA PHE A 1052 -3.00 -3.03 -39.87
C PHE A 1052 -2.51 -2.93 -38.42
N TYR A 1053 -1.85 -1.81 -38.14
CA TYR A 1053 -1.42 -1.37 -36.80
C TYR A 1053 -2.17 -0.09 -36.46
N PRO A 1054 -2.79 0.06 -35.28
CA PRO A 1054 -3.45 1.30 -34.88
C PRO A 1054 -2.52 2.52 -34.93
N GLU A 1055 -1.29 2.43 -34.39
CA GLU A 1055 -0.32 3.54 -34.31
C GLU A 1055 0.85 3.49 -35.32
N GLN A 1056 0.88 2.56 -36.28
CA GLN A 1056 2.07 2.27 -37.11
C GLN A 1056 3.32 1.83 -36.30
N ARG A 1057 3.21 1.65 -34.98
CA ARG A 1057 4.20 1.02 -34.09
C ARG A 1057 4.11 -0.50 -34.19
N GLU A 1058 5.23 -1.24 -33.98
CA GLU A 1058 5.27 -2.71 -34.12
C GLU A 1058 4.66 -3.48 -32.91
N TYR A 1059 4.34 -2.80 -31.80
CA TYR A 1059 3.79 -3.37 -30.56
C TYR A 1059 2.27 -3.06 -30.40
N GLY A 1060 1.52 -3.94 -29.71
CA GLY A 1060 0.06 -3.84 -29.48
C GLY A 1060 -0.82 -4.67 -30.44
N TRP A 1061 -2.14 -4.41 -30.44
CA TRP A 1061 -3.13 -5.12 -31.28
C TRP A 1061 -2.79 -5.00 -32.76
N HIS A 1062 -2.34 -6.10 -33.38
CA HIS A 1062 -2.06 -6.14 -34.82
C HIS A 1062 -2.87 -7.21 -35.52
N THR A 1063 -3.33 -6.84 -36.72
CA THR A 1063 -4.16 -7.68 -37.57
C THR A 1063 -3.55 -7.77 -38.95
N TRP A 1064 -3.65 -8.93 -39.58
CA TRP A 1064 -3.01 -9.19 -40.85
C TRP A 1064 -3.83 -10.09 -41.75
N ILE A 1065 -3.67 -9.88 -43.06
CA ILE A 1065 -4.31 -10.67 -44.11
C ILE A 1065 -3.20 -11.15 -45.05
N HIS A 1066 -3.01 -12.46 -45.13
CA HIS A 1066 -2.09 -13.10 -46.07
C HIS A 1066 -2.88 -13.68 -47.24
N MET A 1067 -2.73 -13.06 -48.41
CA MET A 1067 -3.44 -13.41 -49.63
C MET A 1067 -2.54 -14.25 -50.55
N THR A 1068 -2.92 -15.50 -50.80
CA THR A 1068 -2.31 -16.39 -51.81
C THR A 1068 -3.32 -16.68 -52.93
N PRO A 1069 -2.93 -17.29 -54.07
CA PRO A 1069 -3.86 -17.51 -55.19
C PRO A 1069 -5.12 -18.32 -54.84
N ASN A 1070 -5.03 -19.24 -53.87
CA ASN A 1070 -6.12 -20.14 -53.50
C ASN A 1070 -6.58 -20.00 -52.04
N VAL A 1071 -5.76 -19.43 -51.15
CA VAL A 1071 -6.07 -19.32 -49.72
C VAL A 1071 -5.83 -17.89 -49.23
N VAL A 1072 -6.80 -17.34 -48.50
CA VAL A 1072 -6.60 -16.12 -47.73
C VAL A 1072 -6.60 -16.48 -46.26
N ARG A 1073 -5.51 -16.13 -45.57
CA ARG A 1073 -5.38 -16.30 -44.11
C ARG A 1073 -5.55 -14.95 -43.44
N PHE A 1074 -6.24 -14.97 -42.31
CA PHE A 1074 -6.45 -13.83 -41.44
C PHE A 1074 -5.82 -14.17 -40.11
N GLY A 1075 -5.14 -13.21 -39.50
CA GLY A 1075 -4.73 -13.38 -38.12
C GLY A 1075 -4.69 -12.09 -37.34
N THR A 1076 -4.76 -12.28 -36.04
CA THR A 1076 -4.65 -11.24 -35.01
C THR A 1076 -3.63 -11.70 -33.99
N ASN A 1077 -2.70 -10.82 -33.60
CA ASN A 1077 -1.87 -11.05 -32.42
C ASN A 1077 -2.13 -9.94 -31.41
N GLU A 1078 -2.32 -10.33 -30.15
CA GLU A 1078 -2.60 -9.40 -29.04
C GLU A 1078 -1.66 -9.58 -27.87
N PHE A 1079 -0.78 -8.62 -27.59
CA PHE A 1079 0.20 -8.78 -26.51
C PHE A 1079 -0.45 -8.73 -25.11
N HIS A 1080 -1.42 -7.84 -24.88
CA HIS A 1080 -1.99 -7.61 -23.53
C HIS A 1080 -3.02 -8.67 -23.07
N LEU A 1081 -3.51 -9.53 -23.96
CA LEU A 1081 -4.43 -10.62 -23.60
C LEU A 1081 -3.73 -11.91 -23.14
N HIS A 1082 -2.40 -11.93 -22.97
CA HIS A 1082 -1.65 -13.15 -22.63
C HIS A 1082 -2.07 -13.83 -21.31
N SER A 1083 -2.55 -13.06 -20.33
CA SER A 1083 -3.09 -13.59 -19.06
C SER A 1083 -4.44 -14.32 -19.22
N VAL A 1084 -5.13 -14.13 -20.35
CA VAL A 1084 -6.42 -14.74 -20.70
C VAL A 1084 -6.28 -15.81 -21.80
N LEU A 1085 -5.39 -15.56 -22.76
CA LEU A 1085 -5.09 -16.40 -23.91
C LEU A 1085 -3.58 -16.71 -23.92
N ALA A 1086 -3.20 -17.87 -23.40
CA ALA A 1086 -1.80 -18.32 -23.32
C ALA A 1086 -1.07 -18.38 -24.69
N ASP A 1087 -1.80 -18.24 -25.80
CA ASP A 1087 -1.31 -18.01 -27.16
C ASP A 1087 -2.27 -17.03 -27.86
N SER A 1088 -2.11 -15.72 -27.65
CA SER A 1088 -2.99 -14.65 -28.18
C SER A 1088 -2.89 -14.43 -29.70
N LYS A 1089 -2.59 -15.50 -30.44
CA LYS A 1089 -2.59 -15.54 -31.91
C LYS A 1089 -3.82 -16.32 -32.36
N THR A 1090 -4.77 -15.61 -32.95
CA THR A 1090 -5.87 -16.26 -33.65
C THR A 1090 -5.56 -16.27 -35.14
N GLU A 1091 -5.58 -17.44 -35.77
CA GLU A 1091 -5.42 -17.60 -37.21
C GLU A 1091 -6.62 -18.35 -37.78
N SER A 1092 -7.11 -17.90 -38.94
CA SER A 1092 -8.18 -18.59 -39.65
C SER A 1092 -8.06 -18.36 -41.15
N SER A 1093 -8.73 -19.16 -41.98
CA SER A 1093 -8.52 -19.09 -43.44
C SER A 1093 -9.76 -19.37 -44.26
N ILE A 1094 -9.87 -18.70 -45.41
CA ILE A 1094 -10.81 -19.01 -46.48
C ILE A 1094 -10.07 -19.81 -47.56
N ALA A 1095 -10.52 -21.04 -47.81
CA ALA A 1095 -10.08 -21.85 -48.96
C ALA A 1095 -10.87 -21.45 -50.22
N ASP A 1096 -10.29 -21.67 -51.40
CA ASP A 1096 -10.86 -21.34 -52.71
C ASP A 1096 -11.23 -19.86 -52.90
N ALA A 1097 -10.44 -18.96 -52.31
CA ALA A 1097 -10.72 -17.51 -52.26
C ALA A 1097 -10.58 -16.77 -53.60
N LYS A 1098 -10.31 -17.47 -54.71
CA LYS A 1098 -9.87 -16.90 -56.00
C LYS A 1098 -10.85 -15.87 -56.57
N GLU A 1099 -12.15 -16.12 -56.44
CA GLU A 1099 -13.21 -15.21 -56.91
C GLU A 1099 -13.42 -13.99 -55.99
N HIS A 1100 -12.83 -14.01 -54.79
CA HIS A 1100 -13.02 -12.97 -53.77
C HIS A 1100 -11.78 -12.10 -53.54
N LEU A 1101 -10.63 -12.45 -54.11
CA LEU A 1101 -9.35 -11.75 -53.90
C LEU A 1101 -9.45 -10.23 -54.15
N GLU A 1102 -10.06 -9.81 -55.25
CA GLU A 1102 -10.18 -8.39 -55.58
C GLU A 1102 -11.04 -7.62 -54.56
N MET A 1103 -12.13 -8.25 -54.10
CA MET A 1103 -13.02 -7.63 -53.11
C MET A 1103 -12.34 -7.55 -51.74
N ILE A 1104 -11.64 -8.61 -51.32
CA ILE A 1104 -10.85 -8.63 -50.08
C ILE A 1104 -9.79 -7.53 -50.10
N TRP A 1105 -9.07 -7.39 -51.22
CA TRP A 1105 -8.09 -6.33 -51.43
C TRP A 1105 -8.72 -4.94 -51.24
N LYS A 1106 -9.81 -4.64 -51.97
CA LYS A 1106 -10.49 -3.35 -51.88
C LYS A 1106 -10.97 -3.05 -50.46
N MET A 1107 -11.63 -4.00 -49.81
CA MET A 1107 -12.11 -3.85 -48.43
C MET A 1107 -10.97 -3.61 -47.44
N ALA A 1108 -9.85 -4.34 -47.57
CA ALA A 1108 -8.71 -4.18 -46.68
C ALA A 1108 -8.10 -2.77 -46.77
N PHE A 1109 -7.91 -2.24 -47.99
CA PHE A 1109 -7.44 -0.85 -48.14
C PHE A 1109 -8.44 0.18 -47.63
N THR A 1110 -9.74 -0.05 -47.83
CA THR A 1110 -10.79 0.79 -47.26
C THR A 1110 -10.73 0.83 -45.73
N LEU A 1111 -10.38 -0.29 -45.09
CA LEU A 1111 -10.17 -0.39 -43.64
C LEU A 1111 -8.79 0.10 -43.16
N GLY A 1112 -7.94 0.61 -44.07
CA GLY A 1112 -6.64 1.19 -43.71
C GLY A 1112 -5.49 0.19 -43.55
N TYR A 1113 -5.63 -1.04 -44.07
CA TYR A 1113 -4.51 -1.98 -44.20
C TYR A 1113 -3.49 -1.48 -45.21
N THR A 1114 -2.22 -1.79 -44.97
CA THR A 1114 -1.10 -1.48 -45.88
C THR A 1114 -0.32 -2.73 -46.25
N VAL A 1115 0.37 -2.70 -47.40
CA VAL A 1115 1.23 -3.80 -47.82
C VAL A 1115 2.46 -3.85 -46.91
N SER A 1116 2.70 -5.00 -46.27
CA SER A 1116 3.86 -5.18 -45.40
C SER A 1116 5.16 -5.17 -46.20
N LYS A 1117 6.18 -4.47 -45.68
CA LYS A 1117 7.56 -4.55 -46.21
C LYS A 1117 8.23 -5.90 -45.91
N LYS A 1118 7.73 -6.66 -44.91
CA LYS A 1118 8.24 -8.00 -44.56
C LYS A 1118 7.73 -9.01 -45.59
N LYS A 1119 8.62 -9.66 -46.34
CA LYS A 1119 8.25 -10.74 -47.28
C LYS A 1119 7.68 -11.93 -46.49
N PRO A 1120 6.56 -12.55 -46.92
CA PRO A 1120 6.04 -13.74 -46.28
C PRO A 1120 7.12 -14.83 -46.25
N LYS A 1121 7.46 -15.35 -45.06
CA LYS A 1121 8.32 -16.53 -44.96
C LYS A 1121 7.56 -17.70 -45.57
N GLY A 1122 7.99 -18.18 -46.74
CA GLY A 1122 7.42 -19.39 -47.33
C GLY A 1122 7.53 -20.53 -46.32
N LYS A 1123 6.41 -21.18 -45.98
CA LYS A 1123 6.45 -22.45 -45.25
C LYS A 1123 7.24 -23.44 -46.13
N LYS A 1124 8.31 -24.03 -45.57
CA LYS A 1124 8.91 -25.23 -46.14
C LYS A 1124 7.93 -26.39 -46.05
#